data_AF-A0A952PD49-F1
#
_entry.id   AF-A0A952PD49-F1
#
_cell.length_a   1.000
_cell.length_b   1.000
_cell.length_c   1.000
_cell.angle_alpha   90.00
_cell.angle_beta   90.00
_cell.angle_gamma   90.00
#
_symmetry.space_group_name_H-M   'P 1'
#
loop_
_entity.id
_entity.type
_entity.pdbx_description
1 polymer ?
#
loop_
_entity_poly.entity_id
_entity_poly.type
_entity_poly.pdbx_seq_one_letter_code
_entity_poly.pdbx_strand_id
1 'polypeptide(L)'
;MDADISWAGSGSSWAAAYRDLQHALINSNCKEIWVAEGTYKPDSGTGDRDISFVLPFTGVEIYGGFTGIETLLSERDWQANPTILSGEIGALGSTDNSYHVVIVGGPHLPIVLDGFTIRDGYADGPGLHTEGGGMYIDGGSPTLANLIIRDNHAPLVGGNGGGMLNSAGSNPALVNVALISNTTAGQGGGIYNRTSNPSLLDVTFTMNSAFAGGGMANLNSDPFIDNTTFDRNSAVNSGGGISNLSSDPVLNNVTFHNNTAPVGAAMENAGGMQTLNNVTFSDNTASLQGGAMRNGVNSNMQINNSILWGNTPGEIVSVSAGVTLTINDSLVQGGCPVGLGTITCSGARLTADPLLGPLQDNGGLTHTFALGAASPAIDAGNSSTCLAADQRGVTRPQYAGCDMGAYEYDGALPPAEGGRSQRGSKGIDPGGLTRLDFGRIAVLVPAGALFGDGQDCSVSIEMRGDSAEFGFQLDDTVWDVKVLCKERPVNLFQLPLSVCIRPVDGVTGDKNVYHRHAEADFAPLAGSNDLPGFVCGKTRTLSLFTLGQLALPATGFAPGAVTQMAVQPVELTYAASDMTLSIPKLGLELDILGVPQGPNGWDVSWLSTDQAGYLYGTTFPTWKGNSVLTAHVWNADNTPGPFYALKNLQHGDRFSISAYGQTYIYEVRSNRLINESNLNVLASSSNYSQITLITCETFDAASGEYLYRRAVGAVLVSVSQ
;
A
#
# COMPACT_ATOMS: atom_id res chain seq x y z
N MET A 1 -16.02 33.94 -9.78
CA MET A 1 -15.42 34.38 -8.51
C MET A 1 -13.93 34.42 -8.69
N ASP A 2 -13.26 35.41 -8.13
CA ASP A 2 -11.81 35.53 -8.24
C ASP A 2 -11.27 36.18 -6.96
N ALA A 3 -10.35 35.52 -6.25
CA ALA A 3 -9.78 36.04 -5.02
C ALA A 3 -8.76 37.19 -5.26
N ASP A 4 -8.20 37.29 -6.48
CA ASP A 4 -7.10 38.18 -6.84
C ASP A 4 -7.57 39.57 -7.30
N ILE A 5 -8.86 39.75 -7.54
CA ILE A 5 -9.41 41.05 -7.93
C ILE A 5 -9.52 42.02 -6.73
N SER A 6 -9.12 43.27 -6.98
CA SER A 6 -9.03 44.32 -5.95
C SER A 6 -10.33 45.12 -5.72
N TRP A 7 -11.40 44.82 -6.45
CA TRP A 7 -12.68 45.54 -6.42
C TRP A 7 -13.85 44.56 -6.50
N ALA A 8 -14.97 44.86 -5.82
CA ALA A 8 -16.14 44.00 -5.82
C ALA A 8 -16.95 44.20 -7.11
N GLY A 9 -16.90 43.23 -8.00
CA GLY A 9 -17.68 43.22 -9.24
C GLY A 9 -19.13 42.77 -9.05
N SER A 10 -19.83 42.53 -10.16
CA SER A 10 -21.24 42.11 -10.19
C SER A 10 -21.45 40.60 -10.28
N GLY A 11 -20.38 39.80 -10.40
CA GLY A 11 -20.41 38.37 -10.62
C GLY A 11 -20.82 37.94 -12.05
N SER A 12 -20.99 38.88 -12.99
CA SER A 12 -21.54 38.61 -14.33
C SER A 12 -20.50 38.16 -15.37
N SER A 13 -19.21 38.30 -15.08
CA SER A 13 -18.08 37.86 -15.93
C SER A 13 -16.80 37.80 -15.08
N TRP A 14 -15.71 37.23 -15.59
CA TRP A 14 -14.41 37.25 -14.91
C TRP A 14 -13.89 38.67 -14.63
N ALA A 15 -14.02 39.58 -15.60
CA ALA A 15 -13.63 40.99 -15.44
C ALA A 15 -14.48 41.75 -14.41
N ALA A 16 -15.67 41.24 -14.08
CA ALA A 16 -16.56 41.78 -13.05
C ALA A 16 -16.89 40.73 -11.98
N ALA A 17 -15.95 39.83 -11.65
CA ALA A 17 -16.20 38.76 -10.69
C ALA A 17 -16.49 39.33 -9.30
N TYR A 18 -17.21 38.58 -8.46
CA TYR A 18 -17.19 38.83 -7.03
C TYR A 18 -15.85 38.35 -6.46
N ARG A 19 -15.38 39.03 -5.42
CA ARG A 19 -14.12 38.72 -4.74
C ARG A 19 -14.26 37.52 -3.79
N ASP A 20 -15.38 37.41 -3.11
CA ASP A 20 -15.61 36.42 -2.07
C ASP A 20 -16.87 35.60 -2.36
N LEU A 21 -16.76 34.28 -2.16
CA LEU A 21 -17.82 33.31 -2.47
C LEU A 21 -19.13 33.60 -1.74
N GLN A 22 -19.07 34.19 -0.55
CA GLN A 22 -20.25 34.50 0.26
C GLN A 22 -21.25 35.41 -0.49
N HIS A 23 -20.77 36.44 -1.19
CA HIS A 23 -21.65 37.32 -1.99
C HIS A 23 -22.34 36.59 -3.16
N ALA A 24 -21.71 35.58 -3.74
CA ALA A 24 -22.33 34.79 -4.80
C ALA A 24 -23.39 33.82 -4.24
N LEU A 25 -23.12 33.21 -3.08
CA LEU A 25 -24.04 32.26 -2.43
C LEU A 25 -25.37 32.91 -1.99
N ILE A 26 -25.37 34.20 -1.66
CA ILE A 26 -26.60 34.94 -1.30
C ILE A 26 -27.40 35.43 -2.52
N ASN A 27 -26.86 35.33 -3.74
CA ASN A 27 -27.55 35.76 -4.95
C ASN A 27 -28.45 34.63 -5.47
N SER A 28 -29.75 34.72 -5.16
CA SER A 28 -30.76 33.72 -5.52
C SER A 28 -31.00 33.55 -7.03
N ASN A 29 -30.45 34.42 -7.87
CA ASN A 29 -30.54 34.30 -9.33
C ASN A 29 -29.39 33.48 -9.94
N CYS A 30 -28.35 33.16 -9.16
CA CYS A 30 -27.23 32.35 -9.64
C CYS A 30 -27.63 30.87 -9.72
N LYS A 31 -27.46 30.28 -10.90
CA LYS A 31 -27.63 28.83 -11.13
C LYS A 31 -26.31 28.09 -11.11
N GLU A 32 -25.27 28.74 -11.64
CA GLU A 32 -23.91 28.26 -11.61
C GLU A 32 -22.99 29.32 -11.01
N ILE A 33 -22.01 28.88 -10.22
CA ILE A 33 -20.96 29.72 -9.65
C ILE A 33 -19.62 29.10 -10.03
N TRP A 34 -18.88 29.80 -10.88
CA TRP A 34 -17.52 29.39 -11.29
C TRP A 34 -16.50 30.12 -10.42
N VAL A 35 -15.56 29.37 -9.85
CA VAL A 35 -14.61 29.87 -8.85
C VAL A 35 -13.20 29.67 -9.36
N ALA A 36 -12.48 30.77 -9.56
CA ALA A 36 -11.07 30.74 -9.91
C ALA A 36 -10.25 30.15 -8.77
N GLU A 37 -9.07 29.64 -9.10
CA GLU A 37 -8.07 29.17 -8.15
C GLU A 37 -7.81 30.18 -7.03
N GLY A 38 -7.36 29.66 -5.89
CA GLY A 38 -7.06 30.46 -4.73
C GLY A 38 -7.78 30.00 -3.48
N THR A 39 -7.63 30.78 -2.41
CA THR A 39 -8.18 30.46 -1.09
C THR A 39 -9.29 31.44 -0.71
N TYR A 40 -10.45 30.88 -0.42
CA TYR A 40 -11.65 31.62 -0.04
C TYR A 40 -11.96 31.31 1.43
N LYS A 41 -12.22 32.39 2.18
CA LYS A 41 -12.54 32.35 3.61
C LYS A 41 -14.02 32.75 3.79
N PRO A 42 -14.77 32.09 4.68
CA PRO A 42 -16.18 32.41 4.89
C PRO A 42 -16.35 33.78 5.58
N ASP A 43 -15.45 34.12 6.51
CA ASP A 43 -15.42 35.43 7.16
C ASP A 43 -14.52 36.43 6.41
N SER A 44 -14.97 37.68 6.34
CA SER A 44 -14.28 38.80 5.70
C SER A 44 -13.44 39.63 6.68
N GLY A 45 -12.85 39.00 7.69
CA GLY A 45 -11.94 39.61 8.66
C GLY A 45 -12.61 40.15 9.93
N THR A 46 -13.78 39.66 10.28
CA THR A 46 -14.43 39.96 11.57
C THR A 46 -13.92 39.06 12.70
N GLY A 47 -13.37 37.88 12.36
CA GLY A 47 -12.98 36.85 13.31
C GLY A 47 -14.15 36.06 13.89
N ASP A 48 -15.33 36.15 13.25
CA ASP A 48 -16.54 35.43 13.67
C ASP A 48 -16.52 33.98 13.18
N ARG A 49 -16.41 33.05 14.12
CA ARG A 49 -16.30 31.60 13.89
C ARG A 49 -17.63 30.95 13.47
N ASP A 50 -18.75 31.64 13.67
CA ASP A 50 -20.08 31.18 13.28
C ASP A 50 -20.35 31.36 11.78
N ILE A 51 -19.47 32.09 11.06
CA ILE A 51 -19.61 32.31 9.63
C ILE A 51 -19.04 31.13 8.85
N SER A 52 -19.86 30.58 7.95
CA SER A 52 -19.57 29.44 7.07
C SER A 52 -20.07 29.69 5.66
N PHE A 53 -19.56 28.92 4.69
CA PHE A 53 -20.14 28.87 3.35
C PHE A 53 -21.45 28.09 3.39
N VAL A 54 -22.57 28.80 3.52
CA VAL A 54 -23.91 28.19 3.53
C VAL A 54 -24.39 27.98 2.10
N LEU A 55 -24.55 26.72 1.69
CA LEU A 55 -25.04 26.42 0.35
C LEU A 55 -26.54 26.73 0.24
N PRO A 56 -26.98 27.48 -0.80
CA PRO A 56 -28.33 27.99 -0.86
C PRO A 56 -29.36 26.90 -1.18
N PHE A 57 -30.48 26.97 -0.47
CA PHE A 57 -31.63 26.06 -0.59
C PHE A 57 -32.36 26.11 -1.95
N THR A 58 -31.98 27.02 -2.85
CA THR A 58 -32.65 27.24 -4.15
C THR A 58 -32.09 26.36 -5.28
N GLY A 59 -31.12 25.49 -4.97
CA GLY A 59 -30.38 24.69 -5.95
C GLY A 59 -29.36 25.54 -6.71
N VAL A 60 -28.09 25.18 -6.59
CA VAL A 60 -26.96 25.86 -7.24
C VAL A 60 -25.87 24.84 -7.54
N GLU A 61 -25.17 25.05 -8.63
CA GLU A 61 -23.98 24.28 -9.01
C GLU A 61 -22.75 25.16 -8.85
N ILE A 62 -21.77 24.67 -8.09
CA ILE A 62 -20.59 25.44 -7.69
C ILE A 62 -19.36 24.65 -8.14
N TYR A 63 -18.54 25.28 -8.97
CA TYR A 63 -17.39 24.66 -9.62
C TYR A 63 -16.11 25.45 -9.32
N GLY A 64 -15.11 24.82 -8.71
CA GLY A 64 -13.74 25.36 -8.54
C GLY A 64 -12.86 25.00 -9.72
N GLY A 65 -11.60 25.41 -9.82
CA GLY A 65 -10.70 24.89 -10.86
C GLY A 65 -10.50 25.77 -12.09
N PHE A 66 -10.91 27.03 -12.01
CA PHE A 66 -10.77 27.98 -13.11
C PHE A 66 -9.52 28.85 -12.93
N THR A 67 -8.95 29.34 -14.02
CA THR A 67 -7.90 30.38 -14.05
C THR A 67 -8.49 31.78 -14.12
N GLY A 68 -9.78 31.92 -14.47
CA GLY A 68 -10.48 33.20 -14.54
C GLY A 68 -10.56 33.79 -15.95
N ILE A 69 -10.45 32.96 -16.99
CA ILE A 69 -10.57 33.39 -18.39
C ILE A 69 -11.48 32.48 -19.23
N GLU A 70 -11.94 31.37 -18.65
CA GLU A 70 -12.71 30.34 -19.30
C GLU A 70 -14.08 30.83 -19.74
N THR A 71 -14.57 30.29 -20.84
CA THR A 71 -15.91 30.56 -21.39
C THR A 71 -16.82 29.33 -21.32
N LEU A 72 -16.25 28.14 -21.06
CA LEU A 72 -16.97 26.88 -20.95
C LEU A 72 -16.55 26.12 -19.69
N LEU A 73 -17.49 25.42 -19.06
CA LEU A 73 -17.22 24.57 -17.88
C LEU A 73 -16.17 23.48 -18.18
N SER A 74 -16.13 22.97 -19.41
CA SER A 74 -15.18 21.94 -19.84
C SER A 74 -13.74 22.42 -19.99
N GLU A 75 -13.49 23.73 -19.96
CA GLU A 75 -12.14 24.30 -20.01
C GLU A 75 -11.45 24.30 -18.64
N ARG A 76 -12.21 24.05 -17.57
CA ARG A 76 -11.76 23.95 -16.18
C ARG A 76 -10.77 22.80 -16.00
N ASP A 77 -9.67 23.07 -15.31
CA ASP A 77 -8.72 22.06 -14.82
C ASP A 77 -8.61 22.19 -13.30
N TRP A 78 -9.46 21.45 -12.60
CA TRP A 78 -9.56 21.49 -11.14
C TRP A 78 -8.37 20.86 -10.42
N GLN A 79 -7.55 20.07 -11.13
CA GLN A 79 -6.32 19.51 -10.57
C GLN A 79 -5.18 20.51 -10.66
N ALA A 80 -5.07 21.24 -11.77
CA ALA A 80 -4.02 22.25 -11.98
C ALA A 80 -4.31 23.59 -11.27
N ASN A 81 -5.59 23.93 -11.09
CA ASN A 81 -6.03 25.24 -10.58
C ASN A 81 -6.75 25.10 -9.22
N PRO A 82 -6.03 24.79 -8.13
CA PRO A 82 -6.65 24.41 -6.86
C PRO A 82 -7.52 25.55 -6.28
N THR A 83 -8.75 25.20 -5.91
CA THR A 83 -9.68 26.11 -5.25
C THR A 83 -9.95 25.63 -3.83
N ILE A 84 -9.70 26.48 -2.84
CA ILE A 84 -9.67 26.11 -1.42
C ILE A 84 -10.74 26.89 -0.65
N LEU A 85 -11.62 26.18 0.05
CA LEU A 85 -12.51 26.71 1.07
C LEU A 85 -11.86 26.46 2.44
N SER A 86 -11.46 27.55 3.11
CA SER A 86 -10.63 27.50 4.31
C SER A 86 -11.37 28.03 5.54
N GLY A 87 -11.39 27.24 6.61
CA GLY A 87 -11.85 27.66 7.93
C GLY A 87 -10.86 28.55 8.69
N GLU A 88 -9.60 28.61 8.28
CA GLU A 88 -8.61 29.55 8.85
C GLU A 88 -8.96 30.98 8.45
N ILE A 89 -9.68 31.72 9.31
CA ILE A 89 -10.25 33.03 8.96
C ILE A 89 -9.43 34.22 9.46
N GLY A 90 -8.44 34.02 10.33
CA GLY A 90 -7.63 35.10 10.87
C GLY A 90 -6.15 34.79 11.02
N ALA A 91 -5.69 34.61 12.26
CA ALA A 91 -4.31 34.34 12.60
C ALA A 91 -4.00 32.84 12.49
N LEU A 92 -2.75 32.51 12.12
CA LEU A 92 -2.29 31.13 12.04
C LEU A 92 -2.57 30.37 13.35
N GLY A 93 -3.38 29.32 13.26
CA GLY A 93 -3.81 28.52 14.40
C GLY A 93 -5.20 27.95 14.18
N SER A 94 -5.82 27.44 15.25
CA SER A 94 -7.20 26.93 15.23
C SER A 94 -8.16 27.74 16.10
N THR A 95 -7.66 28.77 16.81
CA THR A 95 -8.40 29.48 17.85
C THR A 95 -9.54 30.34 17.30
N ASP A 96 -9.39 30.81 16.07
CA ASP A 96 -10.33 31.64 15.34
C ASP A 96 -10.92 30.93 14.12
N ASN A 97 -10.59 29.65 13.89
CA ASN A 97 -11.12 28.94 12.72
C ASN A 97 -12.62 28.79 12.79
N SER A 98 -13.31 28.92 11.65
CA SER A 98 -14.74 28.63 11.55
C SER A 98 -15.07 27.25 12.11
N TYR A 99 -16.20 27.15 12.83
CA TYR A 99 -16.64 25.86 13.37
C TYR A 99 -16.96 24.86 12.26
N HIS A 100 -17.64 25.33 11.23
CA HIS A 100 -17.93 24.59 10.01
C HIS A 100 -17.41 25.41 8.82
N VAL A 101 -16.68 24.78 7.90
CA VAL A 101 -16.28 25.49 6.67
C VAL A 101 -17.49 25.62 5.74
N VAL A 102 -18.23 24.52 5.55
CA VAL A 102 -19.41 24.46 4.68
C VAL A 102 -20.62 23.97 5.47
N ILE A 103 -21.77 24.64 5.29
CA ILE A 103 -23.04 24.19 5.85
C ILE A 103 -24.02 23.93 4.70
N VAL A 104 -24.70 22.78 4.77
CA VAL A 104 -25.81 22.44 3.89
C VAL A 104 -27.03 22.18 4.76
N GLY A 105 -28.15 22.80 4.43
CA GLY A 105 -29.42 22.51 5.09
C GLY A 105 -30.59 22.39 4.13
N GLY A 106 -31.74 21.97 4.65
CA GLY A 106 -33.07 22.10 4.03
C GLY A 106 -33.38 21.16 2.85
N PRO A 107 -34.58 21.23 2.25
CA PRO A 107 -35.10 20.16 1.39
C PRO A 107 -34.53 20.13 -0.04
N HIS A 108 -33.96 18.98 -0.40
CA HIS A 108 -33.91 18.23 -1.68
C HIS A 108 -33.93 18.95 -3.06
N LEU A 109 -33.39 20.17 -3.20
CA LEU A 109 -33.00 20.65 -4.54
C LEU A 109 -31.56 20.21 -4.87
N PRO A 110 -31.23 19.94 -6.14
CA PRO A 110 -29.88 19.52 -6.51
C PRO A 110 -28.91 20.66 -6.20
N ILE A 111 -27.97 20.38 -5.30
CA ILE A 111 -26.83 21.24 -4.98
C ILE A 111 -25.60 20.47 -5.45
N VAL A 112 -24.75 21.08 -6.26
CA VAL A 112 -23.49 20.50 -6.69
C VAL A 112 -22.34 21.34 -6.13
N LEU A 113 -21.38 20.67 -5.50
CA LEU A 113 -20.10 21.25 -5.12
C LEU A 113 -18.99 20.41 -5.73
N ASP A 114 -18.21 21.00 -6.64
CA ASP A 114 -17.27 20.25 -7.48
C ASP A 114 -15.90 20.93 -7.61
N GLY A 115 -14.82 20.20 -7.29
CA GLY A 115 -13.43 20.62 -7.52
C GLY A 115 -12.89 21.57 -6.46
N PHE A 116 -13.20 21.32 -5.19
CA PHE A 116 -12.74 22.13 -4.06
C PHE A 116 -11.94 21.30 -3.05
N THR A 117 -10.97 21.95 -2.42
CA THR A 117 -10.42 21.50 -1.14
C THR A 117 -11.16 22.21 0.00
N ILE A 118 -11.67 21.45 0.98
CA ILE A 118 -12.32 21.96 2.20
C ILE A 118 -11.43 21.62 3.39
N ARG A 119 -10.96 22.63 4.10
CA ARG A 119 -9.98 22.43 5.18
C ARG A 119 -10.05 23.47 6.28
N ASP A 120 -9.33 23.18 7.36
CA ASP A 120 -9.10 24.06 8.50
C ASP A 120 -10.37 24.36 9.33
N GLY A 121 -11.43 23.57 9.21
CA GLY A 121 -12.60 23.67 10.09
C GLY A 121 -12.33 23.13 11.50
N TYR A 122 -12.86 23.80 12.54
CA TYR A 122 -12.55 23.47 13.93
C TYR A 122 -13.79 23.55 14.83
N ALA A 123 -14.60 22.49 14.85
CA ALA A 123 -15.86 22.38 15.58
C ALA A 123 -15.66 22.13 17.10
N ASP A 124 -15.17 23.14 17.82
CA ASP A 124 -15.02 23.14 19.29
C ASP A 124 -15.97 24.13 20.02
N GLY A 125 -17.03 24.54 19.33
CA GLY A 125 -18.02 25.49 19.84
C GLY A 125 -19.14 24.83 20.64
N PRO A 126 -20.11 25.62 21.15
CA PRO A 126 -21.27 25.10 21.85
C PRO A 126 -22.32 24.51 20.91
N GLY A 127 -23.14 23.58 21.41
CA GLY A 127 -24.31 23.08 20.68
C GLY A 127 -23.94 22.32 19.40
N LEU A 128 -24.49 22.77 18.27
CA LEU A 128 -24.25 22.13 16.96
C LEU A 128 -22.81 22.33 16.45
N HIS A 129 -22.08 23.31 17.00
CA HIS A 129 -20.68 23.61 16.65
C HIS A 129 -19.66 22.63 17.24
N THR A 130 -20.11 21.43 17.62
CA THR A 130 -19.26 20.33 18.10
C THR A 130 -19.05 19.25 17.03
N GLU A 131 -19.73 19.35 15.89
CA GLU A 131 -19.78 18.30 14.86
C GLU A 131 -19.50 18.88 13.47
N GLY A 132 -19.06 18.08 12.50
CA GLY A 132 -18.96 18.50 11.09
C GLY A 132 -17.98 19.66 10.86
N GLY A 133 -16.70 19.48 11.21
CA GLY A 133 -15.69 20.54 11.12
C GLY A 133 -15.50 21.07 9.69
N GLY A 134 -15.30 20.16 8.73
CA GLY A 134 -15.22 20.54 7.32
C GLY A 134 -16.60 20.87 6.75
N MET A 135 -17.53 19.94 6.90
CA MET A 135 -18.88 20.09 6.37
C MET A 135 -19.95 19.60 7.35
N TYR A 136 -20.99 20.41 7.54
CA TYR A 136 -22.15 20.10 8.35
C TYR A 136 -23.39 20.03 7.46
N ILE A 137 -23.92 18.83 7.24
CA ILE A 137 -25.11 18.58 6.43
C ILE A 137 -26.28 18.18 7.35
N ASP A 138 -27.21 19.10 7.56
CA ASP A 138 -28.41 18.88 8.36
C ASP A 138 -29.67 19.16 7.53
N GLY A 139 -30.10 18.10 6.86
CA GLY A 139 -31.05 18.17 5.75
C GLY A 139 -30.35 18.47 4.42
N GLY A 140 -30.93 17.94 3.34
CA GLY A 140 -30.40 18.11 1.99
C GLY A 140 -29.68 16.87 1.48
N SER A 141 -29.35 16.85 0.19
CA SER A 141 -28.69 15.69 -0.44
C SER A 141 -27.81 16.20 -1.58
N PRO A 142 -26.73 16.95 -1.26
CA PRO A 142 -25.86 17.52 -2.28
C PRO A 142 -25.10 16.43 -3.03
N THR A 143 -24.75 16.73 -4.27
CA THR A 143 -23.71 16.01 -5.02
C THR A 143 -22.37 16.69 -4.75
N LEU A 144 -21.44 15.93 -4.21
CA LEU A 144 -20.10 16.34 -3.84
C LEU A 144 -19.13 15.61 -4.76
N ALA A 145 -18.49 16.33 -5.68
CA ALA A 145 -17.67 15.74 -6.73
C ALA A 145 -16.24 16.28 -6.73
N ASN A 146 -15.24 15.43 -6.97
CA ASN A 146 -13.84 15.88 -7.12
C ASN A 146 -13.36 16.74 -5.93
N LEU A 147 -13.73 16.35 -4.71
CA LEU A 147 -13.44 17.12 -3.50
C LEU A 147 -12.29 16.52 -2.70
N ILE A 148 -11.56 17.39 -2.00
CA ILE A 148 -10.60 16.99 -0.97
C ILE A 148 -11.06 17.61 0.36
N ILE A 149 -11.57 16.81 1.29
CA ILE A 149 -11.94 17.23 2.64
C ILE A 149 -10.81 16.83 3.58
N ARG A 150 -10.02 17.80 4.06
CA ARG A 150 -8.80 17.49 4.81
C ARG A 150 -8.52 18.41 5.98
N ASP A 151 -7.80 17.90 6.97
CA ASP A 151 -7.31 18.68 8.11
C ASP A 151 -8.44 19.44 8.84
N ASN A 152 -9.61 18.79 8.98
CA ASN A 152 -10.75 19.32 9.74
C ASN A 152 -10.93 18.57 11.06
N HIS A 153 -11.44 19.30 12.06
CA HIS A 153 -11.43 18.84 13.45
C HIS A 153 -12.76 19.05 14.16
N ALA A 154 -13.19 18.04 14.92
CA ALA A 154 -14.26 18.11 15.91
C ALA A 154 -13.73 17.58 17.26
N PRO A 155 -12.92 18.39 17.99
CA PRO A 155 -12.02 17.89 19.04
C PRO A 155 -12.71 17.64 20.40
N LEU A 156 -13.95 18.08 20.59
CA LEU A 156 -14.65 17.91 21.86
C LEU A 156 -15.16 16.48 22.02
N VAL A 157 -15.13 15.97 23.26
CA VAL A 157 -15.68 14.65 23.58
C VAL A 157 -17.17 14.63 23.23
N GLY A 158 -17.56 13.68 22.38
CA GLY A 158 -18.92 13.57 21.85
C GLY A 158 -19.18 14.40 20.59
N GLY A 159 -18.23 15.25 20.16
CA GLY A 159 -18.22 15.84 18.82
C GLY A 159 -17.99 14.76 17.77
N ASN A 160 -18.64 14.88 16.61
CA ASN A 160 -18.65 13.82 15.58
C ASN A 160 -18.40 14.40 14.19
N GLY A 161 -17.89 13.61 13.25
CA GLY A 161 -17.70 14.05 11.87
C GLY A 161 -16.60 15.11 11.77
N GLY A 162 -15.33 14.74 11.99
CA GLY A 162 -14.22 15.68 11.88
C GLY A 162 -14.19 16.34 10.50
N GLY A 163 -14.28 15.52 9.44
CA GLY A 163 -14.43 15.96 8.06
C GLY A 163 -15.85 16.38 7.73
N MET A 164 -16.81 15.47 7.90
CA MET A 164 -18.20 15.70 7.54
C MET A 164 -19.19 15.03 8.50
N LEU A 165 -20.29 15.75 8.79
CA LEU A 165 -21.48 15.22 9.43
C LEU A 165 -22.63 15.16 8.42
N ASN A 166 -23.35 14.03 8.40
CA ASN A 166 -24.65 13.90 7.74
C ASN A 166 -25.73 13.57 8.78
N SER A 167 -26.73 14.43 8.93
CA SER A 167 -27.86 14.26 9.87
C SER A 167 -29.21 14.53 9.24
N ALA A 168 -30.28 14.23 9.98
CA ALA A 168 -31.66 14.54 9.61
C ALA A 168 -32.13 13.99 8.25
N GLY A 169 -31.74 12.75 7.92
CA GLY A 169 -32.16 12.10 6.67
C GLY A 169 -31.42 12.59 5.43
N SER A 170 -30.21 13.11 5.59
CA SER A 170 -29.40 13.62 4.49
C SER A 170 -28.72 12.49 3.74
N ASN A 171 -28.85 12.46 2.41
CA ASN A 171 -28.29 11.40 1.58
C ASN A 171 -27.36 11.99 0.50
N PRO A 172 -26.22 12.60 0.87
CA PRO A 172 -25.31 13.19 -0.11
C PRO A 172 -24.70 12.10 -1.01
N ALA A 173 -24.45 12.47 -2.26
CA ALA A 173 -23.72 11.64 -3.21
C ALA A 173 -22.28 12.14 -3.32
N LEU A 174 -21.32 11.30 -2.95
CA LEU A 174 -19.89 11.58 -3.04
C LEU A 174 -19.31 10.83 -4.22
N VAL A 175 -18.67 11.54 -5.15
CA VAL A 175 -18.05 10.97 -6.35
C VAL A 175 -16.63 11.50 -6.47
N ASN A 176 -15.63 10.63 -6.50
CA ASN A 176 -14.22 11.02 -6.58
C ASN A 176 -13.84 12.01 -5.46
N VAL A 177 -14.04 11.58 -4.21
CA VAL A 177 -13.79 12.42 -3.02
C VAL A 177 -12.69 11.81 -2.17
N ALA A 178 -11.76 12.64 -1.69
CA ALA A 178 -10.74 12.25 -0.73
C ALA A 178 -11.00 12.88 0.64
N LEU A 179 -11.08 12.07 1.69
CA LEU A 179 -11.15 12.49 3.09
C LEU A 179 -9.82 12.17 3.77
N ILE A 180 -9.06 13.19 4.16
CA ILE A 180 -7.66 13.02 4.57
C ILE A 180 -7.38 13.71 5.91
N SER A 181 -6.81 12.98 6.86
CA SER A 181 -6.32 13.56 8.12
C SER A 181 -7.37 14.33 8.94
N ASN A 182 -8.67 14.02 8.77
CA ASN A 182 -9.70 14.63 9.58
C ASN A 182 -9.79 13.92 10.93
N THR A 183 -9.99 14.68 12.01
CA THR A 183 -9.99 14.10 13.36
C THR A 183 -11.17 14.52 14.21
N THR A 184 -11.59 13.61 15.10
CA THR A 184 -12.62 13.89 16.09
C THR A 184 -12.37 13.13 17.38
N ALA A 185 -12.84 13.66 18.50
CA ALA A 185 -12.83 12.94 19.79
C ALA A 185 -14.09 12.07 20.00
N GLY A 186 -15.09 12.13 19.12
CA GLY A 186 -16.21 11.20 19.07
C GLY A 186 -16.16 10.30 17.84
N GLN A 187 -17.22 10.23 17.07
CA GLN A 187 -17.39 9.22 16.01
C GLN A 187 -17.16 9.81 14.62
N GLY A 188 -16.59 9.01 13.70
CA GLY A 188 -16.47 9.39 12.28
C GLY A 188 -15.42 10.46 12.05
N GLY A 189 -14.14 10.09 11.97
CA GLY A 189 -13.06 11.04 11.72
C GLY A 189 -13.21 11.69 10.35
N GLY A 190 -13.39 10.88 9.31
CA GLY A 190 -13.76 11.35 7.97
C GLY A 190 -15.24 11.74 7.90
N ILE A 191 -16.14 10.77 8.04
CA ILE A 191 -17.60 10.99 7.97
C ILE A 191 -18.31 10.38 9.18
N TYR A 192 -19.26 11.13 9.73
CA TYR A 192 -20.27 10.56 10.63
C TYR A 192 -21.67 10.67 10.02
N ASN A 193 -22.33 9.52 9.87
CA ASN A 193 -23.70 9.41 9.37
C ASN A 193 -24.65 9.11 10.53
N ARG A 194 -25.61 9.99 10.76
CA ARG A 194 -26.66 9.86 11.75
C ARG A 194 -28.00 9.86 11.04
N THR A 195 -28.69 8.72 11.05
CA THR A 195 -29.99 8.55 10.37
C THR A 195 -29.97 9.06 8.92
N SER A 196 -28.92 8.72 8.18
CA SER A 196 -28.55 9.35 6.90
C SER A 196 -27.81 8.33 6.01
N ASN A 197 -28.18 8.20 4.73
CA ASN A 197 -27.74 7.11 3.87
C ASN A 197 -26.99 7.67 2.65
N PRO A 198 -25.73 8.13 2.81
CA PRO A 198 -24.97 8.66 1.67
C PRO A 198 -24.59 7.55 0.67
N SER A 199 -24.39 7.95 -0.58
CA SER A 199 -23.83 7.09 -1.62
C SER A 199 -22.40 7.53 -1.94
N LEU A 200 -21.44 6.62 -1.87
CA LEU A 200 -20.03 6.87 -2.10
C LEU A 200 -19.57 6.07 -3.31
N LEU A 201 -18.94 6.75 -4.26
CA LEU A 201 -18.34 6.17 -5.44
C LEU A 201 -16.93 6.76 -5.63
N ASP A 202 -15.94 5.90 -5.75
CA ASP A 202 -14.55 6.30 -5.95
C ASP A 202 -14.04 7.22 -4.82
N VAL A 203 -14.32 6.85 -3.58
CA VAL A 203 -13.95 7.65 -2.40
C VAL A 203 -12.69 7.08 -1.74
N THR A 204 -11.83 7.96 -1.23
CA THR A 204 -10.66 7.56 -0.44
C THR A 204 -10.72 8.17 0.96
N PHE A 205 -10.59 7.33 1.99
CA PHE A 205 -10.41 7.74 3.38
C PHE A 205 -9.00 7.42 3.81
N THR A 206 -8.20 8.44 4.11
CA THR A 206 -6.80 8.23 4.49
C THR A 206 -6.41 8.99 5.76
N MET A 207 -5.78 8.30 6.72
CA MET A 207 -5.24 8.92 7.94
C MET A 207 -6.27 9.68 8.79
N ASN A 208 -7.56 9.36 8.68
CA ASN A 208 -8.58 9.96 9.55
C ASN A 208 -8.57 9.29 10.93
N SER A 209 -8.88 10.04 11.97
CA SER A 209 -8.83 9.54 13.35
C SER A 209 -10.07 9.88 14.17
N ALA A 210 -10.57 8.91 14.94
CA ALA A 210 -11.76 9.09 15.77
C ALA A 210 -11.67 8.33 17.11
N PHE A 211 -12.67 8.49 17.97
CA PHE A 211 -12.92 7.51 19.03
C PHE A 211 -13.45 6.20 18.44
N ALA A 212 -14.41 6.24 17.53
CA ALA A 212 -14.89 5.07 16.77
C ALA A 212 -15.16 5.45 15.32
N GLY A 213 -14.85 4.56 14.37
CA GLY A 213 -15.00 4.86 12.94
C GLY A 213 -14.00 5.92 12.49
N GLY A 214 -12.70 5.59 12.46
CA GLY A 214 -11.65 6.54 12.08
C GLY A 214 -11.92 7.14 10.70
N GLY A 215 -12.20 6.29 9.70
CA GLY A 215 -12.67 6.72 8.39
C GLY A 215 -14.15 7.15 8.41
N MET A 216 -15.04 6.26 8.82
CA MET A 216 -16.49 6.48 8.82
C MET A 216 -17.18 5.84 10.03
N ALA A 217 -18.20 6.51 10.58
CA ALA A 217 -19.12 5.90 11.54
C ALA A 217 -20.58 6.06 11.10
N ASN A 218 -21.35 4.98 11.24
CA ASN A 218 -22.76 4.90 10.83
C ASN A 218 -23.64 4.58 12.04
N LEU A 219 -24.63 5.43 12.29
CA LEU A 219 -25.64 5.23 13.33
C LEU A 219 -27.03 5.23 12.69
N ASN A 220 -27.72 4.09 12.72
CA ASN A 220 -29.01 3.89 12.05
C ASN A 220 -28.97 4.39 10.60
N SER A 221 -27.92 4.04 9.88
CA SER A 221 -27.55 4.62 8.59
C SER A 221 -27.02 3.54 7.66
N ASP A 222 -27.54 3.48 6.43
CA ASP A 222 -27.30 2.39 5.50
C ASP A 222 -26.60 2.93 4.23
N PRO A 223 -25.32 3.36 4.34
CA PRO A 223 -24.61 3.91 3.19
C PRO A 223 -24.36 2.85 2.12
N PHE A 224 -24.38 3.28 0.86
CA PHE A 224 -23.90 2.50 -0.27
C PHE A 224 -22.48 2.93 -0.61
N ILE A 225 -21.52 2.02 -0.51
CA ILE A 225 -20.09 2.30 -0.66
C ILE A 225 -19.56 1.45 -1.82
N ASP A 226 -19.08 2.12 -2.86
CA ASP A 226 -18.57 1.48 -4.07
C ASP A 226 -17.20 2.04 -4.45
N ASN A 227 -16.34 1.15 -4.97
CA ASN A 227 -14.99 1.46 -5.45
C ASN A 227 -14.14 2.33 -4.48
N THR A 228 -14.22 2.06 -3.18
CA THR A 228 -13.70 2.95 -2.14
C THR A 228 -12.50 2.34 -1.42
N THR A 229 -11.56 3.17 -0.97
CA THR A 229 -10.40 2.74 -0.17
C THR A 229 -10.37 3.39 1.21
N PHE A 230 -10.22 2.56 2.25
CA PHE A 230 -9.95 2.98 3.63
C PHE A 230 -8.50 2.62 3.99
N ASP A 231 -7.66 3.64 4.11
CA ASP A 231 -6.21 3.54 4.28
C ASP A 231 -5.74 4.21 5.58
N ARG A 232 -5.03 3.50 6.45
CA ARG A 232 -4.34 4.10 7.62
C ARG A 232 -5.25 4.92 8.52
N ASN A 233 -6.55 4.64 8.55
CA ASN A 233 -7.47 5.31 9.46
C ASN A 233 -7.35 4.67 10.85
N SER A 234 -7.51 5.46 11.90
CA SER A 234 -7.31 5.02 13.28
C SER A 234 -8.50 5.32 14.17
N ALA A 235 -8.83 4.41 15.08
CA ALA A 235 -9.81 4.64 16.13
C ALA A 235 -9.27 4.28 17.51
N VAL A 236 -9.61 5.09 18.52
CA VAL A 236 -9.20 4.83 19.91
C VAL A 236 -9.97 3.67 20.53
N ASN A 237 -11.18 3.37 20.06
CA ASN A 237 -12.04 2.32 20.60
C ASN A 237 -12.26 1.17 19.62
N SER A 238 -12.81 1.45 18.45
CA SER A 238 -13.23 0.41 17.50
C SER A 238 -13.43 0.95 16.08
N GLY A 239 -13.28 0.08 15.08
CA GLY A 239 -13.56 0.45 13.68
C GLY A 239 -12.60 1.51 13.17
N GLY A 240 -11.31 1.20 13.00
CA GLY A 240 -10.34 2.15 12.45
C GLY A 240 -10.78 2.65 11.07
N GLY A 241 -11.23 1.75 10.20
CA GLY A 241 -11.91 2.10 8.95
C GLY A 241 -13.36 2.54 9.18
N ILE A 242 -14.25 1.58 9.47
CA ILE A 242 -15.70 1.80 9.65
C ILE A 242 -16.20 1.29 11.01
N SER A 243 -17.07 2.05 11.66
CA SER A 243 -17.89 1.57 12.79
C SER A 243 -19.37 1.65 12.45
N ASN A 244 -20.07 0.52 12.51
CA ASN A 244 -21.50 0.41 12.22
C ASN A 244 -22.28 0.13 13.50
N LEU A 245 -23.28 0.95 13.79
CA LEU A 245 -24.19 0.79 14.92
C LEU A 245 -25.63 0.75 14.43
N SER A 246 -26.26 -0.42 14.55
CA SER A 246 -27.62 -0.69 14.04
C SER A 246 -27.83 -0.22 12.60
N SER A 247 -26.91 -0.61 11.72
CA SER A 247 -26.75 -0.07 10.37
C SER A 247 -26.48 -1.18 9.36
N ASP A 248 -26.98 -1.05 8.14
CA ASP A 248 -27.00 -2.07 7.11
C ASP A 248 -26.23 -1.62 5.84
N PRO A 249 -24.95 -1.21 5.95
CA PRO A 249 -24.18 -0.75 4.80
C PRO A 249 -23.96 -1.86 3.76
N VAL A 250 -23.91 -1.44 2.50
CA VAL A 250 -23.51 -2.29 1.36
C VAL A 250 -22.16 -1.80 0.85
N LEU A 251 -21.18 -2.69 0.83
CA LEU A 251 -19.83 -2.43 0.36
C LEU A 251 -19.54 -3.28 -0.87
N ASN A 252 -19.24 -2.63 -1.97
CA ASN A 252 -18.89 -3.24 -3.23
C ASN A 252 -17.50 -2.76 -3.64
N ASN A 253 -16.61 -3.69 -4.02
CA ASN A 253 -15.29 -3.33 -4.54
C ASN A 253 -14.52 -2.37 -3.61
N VAL A 254 -14.50 -2.68 -2.31
CA VAL A 254 -13.88 -1.83 -1.29
C VAL A 254 -12.55 -2.44 -0.84
N THR A 255 -11.54 -1.58 -0.63
CA THR A 255 -10.26 -1.99 -0.06
C THR A 255 -10.05 -1.36 1.32
N PHE A 256 -9.74 -2.18 2.32
CA PHE A 256 -9.31 -1.76 3.65
C PHE A 256 -7.86 -2.12 3.87
N HIS A 257 -7.01 -1.13 4.12
CA HIS A 257 -5.63 -1.40 4.47
C HIS A 257 -5.07 -0.58 5.61
N ASN A 258 -4.25 -1.24 6.43
CA ASN A 258 -3.46 -0.65 7.50
C ASN A 258 -4.26 0.23 8.46
N ASN A 259 -5.56 -0.02 8.60
CA ASN A 259 -6.41 0.66 9.58
C ASN A 259 -6.12 0.08 10.97
N THR A 260 -6.24 0.92 12.00
CA THR A 260 -5.87 0.57 13.37
C THR A 260 -6.97 0.90 14.38
N ALA A 261 -7.27 -0.03 15.29
CA ALA A 261 -8.13 0.23 16.44
C ALA A 261 -7.94 -0.87 17.50
N PRO A 262 -8.35 -0.71 18.76
CA PRO A 262 -8.28 -1.84 19.69
C PRO A 262 -9.08 -3.06 19.25
N VAL A 263 -10.24 -2.87 18.63
CA VAL A 263 -11.07 -3.95 18.09
C VAL A 263 -11.67 -3.62 16.73
N GLY A 264 -11.78 -4.62 15.85
CA GLY A 264 -12.36 -4.42 14.51
C GLY A 264 -11.58 -3.36 13.74
N ALA A 265 -10.27 -3.55 13.55
CA ALA A 265 -9.41 -2.45 13.11
C ALA A 265 -9.78 -1.91 11.73
N ALA A 266 -10.22 -2.75 10.79
CA ALA A 266 -10.85 -2.24 9.58
C ALA A 266 -12.34 -1.94 9.80
N MET A 267 -13.09 -2.88 10.37
CA MET A 267 -14.55 -2.75 10.54
C MET A 267 -15.04 -3.29 11.89
N GLU A 268 -15.87 -2.50 12.58
CA GLU A 268 -16.64 -2.93 13.75
C GLU A 268 -18.13 -2.89 13.41
N ASN A 269 -18.85 -3.97 13.74
CA ASN A 269 -20.29 -4.08 13.54
C ASN A 269 -21.02 -4.35 14.86
N ALA A 270 -21.96 -3.49 15.21
CA ALA A 270 -22.79 -3.59 16.39
C ALA A 270 -24.28 -3.54 15.99
N GLY A 271 -24.80 -4.67 15.50
CA GLY A 271 -26.16 -4.79 14.99
C GLY A 271 -26.25 -4.53 13.48
N GLY A 272 -27.40 -4.84 12.89
CA GLY A 272 -27.70 -4.61 11.47
C GLY A 272 -27.30 -5.76 10.55
N MET A 273 -27.46 -5.56 9.25
CA MET A 273 -27.20 -6.49 8.17
C MET A 273 -26.17 -5.94 7.17
N GLN A 274 -24.89 -6.26 7.37
CA GLN A 274 -23.82 -5.79 6.48
C GLN A 274 -23.64 -6.74 5.30
N THR A 275 -23.59 -6.18 4.09
CA THR A 275 -23.31 -6.94 2.86
C THR A 275 -22.02 -6.45 2.21
N LEU A 276 -21.04 -7.34 2.10
CA LEU A 276 -19.72 -7.07 1.54
C LEU A 276 -19.51 -7.96 0.30
N ASN A 277 -19.36 -7.34 -0.86
CA ASN A 277 -19.11 -8.04 -2.12
C ASN A 277 -17.78 -7.57 -2.70
N ASN A 278 -16.90 -8.51 -3.03
CA ASN A 278 -15.62 -8.18 -3.67
C ASN A 278 -14.82 -7.17 -2.85
N VAL A 279 -14.70 -7.41 -1.54
CA VAL A 279 -13.95 -6.53 -0.61
C VAL A 279 -12.59 -7.16 -0.32
N THR A 280 -11.55 -6.33 -0.21
CA THR A 280 -10.20 -6.76 0.20
C THR A 280 -9.82 -6.11 1.52
N PHE A 281 -9.52 -6.92 2.54
CA PHE A 281 -8.94 -6.48 3.80
C PHE A 281 -7.48 -6.95 3.88
N SER A 282 -6.53 -6.02 3.95
CA SER A 282 -5.10 -6.34 4.12
C SER A 282 -4.44 -5.54 5.22
N ASP A 283 -3.58 -6.18 6.02
CA ASP A 283 -2.66 -5.52 6.96
C ASP A 283 -3.32 -4.60 8.00
N ASN A 284 -4.61 -4.77 8.30
CA ASN A 284 -5.28 -4.01 9.34
C ASN A 284 -4.91 -4.57 10.72
N THR A 285 -4.64 -3.68 11.67
CA THR A 285 -4.03 -4.03 12.95
C THR A 285 -4.89 -3.59 14.13
N ALA A 286 -5.45 -4.58 14.82
CA ALA A 286 -6.07 -4.44 16.11
C ALA A 286 -5.09 -4.70 17.26
N SER A 287 -5.22 -3.98 18.38
CA SER A 287 -4.41 -4.26 19.57
C SER A 287 -5.01 -5.35 20.47
N LEU A 288 -6.30 -5.66 20.33
CA LEU A 288 -7.00 -6.69 21.10
C LEU A 288 -7.54 -7.83 20.23
N GLN A 289 -8.45 -7.55 19.27
CA GLN A 289 -9.09 -8.61 18.48
C GLN A 289 -9.80 -8.11 17.21
N GLY A 290 -9.81 -8.95 16.17
CA GLY A 290 -10.48 -8.66 14.90
C GLY A 290 -9.69 -7.63 14.10
N GLY A 291 -8.53 -8.05 13.58
CA GLY A 291 -7.70 -7.21 12.74
C GLY A 291 -8.47 -6.69 11.53
N ALA A 292 -9.15 -7.56 10.79
CA ALA A 292 -10.05 -7.10 9.74
C ALA A 292 -11.37 -6.64 10.37
N MET A 293 -12.01 -7.52 11.15
CA MET A 293 -13.41 -7.30 11.52
C MET A 293 -13.79 -7.83 12.90
N ARG A 294 -14.65 -7.09 13.59
CA ARG A 294 -15.33 -7.56 14.80
C ARG A 294 -16.85 -7.40 14.70
N ASN A 295 -17.55 -8.46 15.09
CA ASN A 295 -19.00 -8.57 15.05
C ASN A 295 -19.58 -8.72 16.46
N GLY A 296 -20.30 -7.68 16.87
CA GLY A 296 -21.04 -7.54 18.12
C GLY A 296 -22.46 -8.09 18.05
N VAL A 297 -23.24 -7.83 19.11
CA VAL A 297 -24.59 -8.37 19.31
C VAL A 297 -25.52 -8.03 18.13
N ASN A 298 -26.31 -9.02 17.68
CA ASN A 298 -27.34 -8.89 16.64
C ASN A 298 -26.82 -8.43 15.26
N SER A 299 -25.56 -8.68 14.94
CA SER A 299 -24.99 -8.40 13.61
C SER A 299 -25.22 -9.59 12.67
N ASN A 300 -25.74 -9.32 11.47
CA ASN A 300 -25.99 -10.32 10.43
C ASN A 300 -25.17 -10.00 9.17
N MET A 301 -24.08 -10.72 8.96
CA MET A 301 -23.12 -10.38 7.92
C MET A 301 -23.14 -11.36 6.76
N GLN A 302 -23.02 -10.80 5.56
CA GLN A 302 -22.77 -11.53 4.33
C GLN A 302 -21.47 -11.01 3.69
N ILE A 303 -20.51 -11.92 3.50
CA ILE A 303 -19.24 -11.65 2.83
C ILE A 303 -19.18 -12.56 1.61
N ASN A 304 -19.12 -11.98 0.43
CA ASN A 304 -19.12 -12.70 -0.85
C ASN A 304 -17.89 -12.30 -1.67
N ASN A 305 -17.28 -13.27 -2.36
CA ASN A 305 -16.21 -13.02 -3.32
C ASN A 305 -15.09 -12.12 -2.78
N SER A 306 -14.72 -12.24 -1.51
CA SER A 306 -13.85 -11.27 -0.82
C SER A 306 -12.50 -11.88 -0.40
N ILE A 307 -11.52 -11.02 -0.10
CA ILE A 307 -10.21 -11.40 0.42
C ILE A 307 -10.02 -10.79 1.80
N LEU A 308 -9.64 -11.61 2.77
CA LEU A 308 -9.24 -11.20 4.12
C LEU A 308 -7.87 -11.83 4.42
N TRP A 309 -6.81 -11.02 4.41
CA TRP A 309 -5.44 -11.54 4.53
C TRP A 309 -4.50 -10.60 5.26
N GLY A 310 -3.60 -11.13 6.10
CA GLY A 310 -2.56 -10.33 6.74
C GLY A 310 -3.06 -9.43 7.88
N ASN A 311 -4.31 -9.61 8.34
CA ASN A 311 -4.85 -8.78 9.39
C ASN A 311 -4.53 -9.35 10.78
N THR A 312 -4.22 -8.48 11.74
CA THR A 312 -3.71 -8.91 13.06
C THR A 312 -4.44 -8.25 14.23
N PRO A 313 -4.69 -8.96 15.35
CA PRO A 313 -4.75 -10.41 15.46
C PRO A 313 -6.03 -10.94 14.81
N GLY A 314 -5.83 -11.86 13.86
CA GLY A 314 -6.89 -12.62 13.20
C GLY A 314 -7.76 -11.77 12.27
N GLU A 315 -8.40 -12.46 11.33
CA GLU A 315 -9.26 -11.82 10.32
C GLU A 315 -10.57 -11.33 10.95
N ILE A 316 -11.42 -12.26 11.39
CA ILE A 316 -12.77 -11.95 11.87
C ILE A 316 -12.95 -12.50 13.29
N VAL A 317 -13.56 -11.72 14.18
CA VAL A 317 -14.02 -12.19 15.49
C VAL A 317 -15.50 -11.90 15.71
N SER A 318 -16.25 -12.91 16.14
CA SER A 318 -17.66 -12.77 16.54
C SER A 318 -17.81 -12.99 18.04
N VAL A 319 -18.36 -12.00 18.76
CA VAL A 319 -18.36 -11.96 20.24
C VAL A 319 -19.72 -12.19 20.89
N SER A 320 -20.74 -12.52 20.11
CA SER A 320 -22.09 -12.75 20.64
C SER A 320 -22.77 -13.93 19.96
N ALA A 321 -23.54 -14.71 20.72
CA ALA A 321 -24.34 -15.82 20.21
C ALA A 321 -25.46 -15.36 19.25
N GLY A 322 -25.84 -14.08 19.28
CA GLY A 322 -26.80 -13.48 18.36
C GLY A 322 -26.21 -13.07 17.01
N VAL A 323 -24.91 -13.29 16.76
CA VAL A 323 -24.28 -13.02 15.46
C VAL A 323 -24.69 -14.09 14.45
N THR A 324 -25.00 -13.66 13.23
CA THR A 324 -25.01 -14.54 12.04
C THR A 324 -23.94 -14.04 11.08
N LEU A 325 -23.03 -14.91 10.65
CA LEU A 325 -21.98 -14.58 9.71
C LEU A 325 -21.98 -15.62 8.60
N THR A 326 -22.22 -15.17 7.37
CA THR A 326 -22.18 -16.00 6.17
C THR A 326 -21.03 -15.53 5.29
N ILE A 327 -20.11 -16.43 5.00
CA ILE A 327 -18.96 -16.18 4.13
C ILE A 327 -19.09 -17.13 2.93
N ASN A 328 -19.24 -16.57 1.74
CA ASN A 328 -19.39 -17.32 0.50
C ASN A 328 -18.23 -17.01 -0.42
N ASP A 329 -17.60 -18.05 -0.96
CA ASP A 329 -16.65 -17.95 -2.07
C ASP A 329 -15.60 -16.85 -1.81
N SER A 330 -15.01 -16.85 -0.62
CA SER A 330 -14.08 -15.82 -0.15
C SER A 330 -12.82 -16.46 0.40
N LEU A 331 -11.68 -15.79 0.18
CA LEU A 331 -10.37 -16.20 0.65
C LEU A 331 -10.12 -15.54 2.02
N VAL A 332 -9.98 -16.37 3.06
CA VAL A 332 -9.78 -15.90 4.43
C VAL A 332 -8.53 -16.55 5.01
N GLN A 333 -7.59 -15.75 5.50
CA GLN A 333 -6.38 -16.27 6.16
C GLN A 333 -6.75 -17.12 7.38
N GLY A 334 -6.23 -18.34 7.44
CA GLY A 334 -6.60 -19.31 8.48
C GLY A 334 -7.94 -20.02 8.24
N GLY A 335 -8.64 -19.70 7.15
CA GLY A 335 -9.87 -20.35 6.72
C GLY A 335 -11.13 -19.80 7.42
N CYS A 336 -12.16 -20.64 7.48
CA CYS A 336 -13.45 -20.25 8.06
C CYS A 336 -13.29 -19.87 9.55
N PRO A 337 -13.72 -18.67 9.98
CA PRO A 337 -13.53 -18.23 11.36
C PRO A 337 -14.34 -19.09 12.33
N VAL A 338 -13.80 -19.24 13.53
CA VAL A 338 -14.49 -19.86 14.67
C VAL A 338 -14.81 -18.78 15.70
N GLY A 339 -15.99 -18.86 16.32
CA GLY A 339 -16.45 -17.84 17.25
C GLY A 339 -17.85 -18.11 17.76
N LEU A 340 -18.38 -17.14 18.51
CA LEU A 340 -19.77 -17.18 18.97
C LEU A 340 -20.72 -16.85 17.81
N GLY A 341 -21.94 -17.41 17.86
CA GLY A 341 -22.99 -17.17 16.87
C GLY A 341 -23.10 -18.27 15.82
N THR A 342 -23.88 -18.00 14.78
CA THR A 342 -24.09 -18.90 13.63
C THR A 342 -23.15 -18.49 12.51
N ILE A 343 -22.05 -19.22 12.35
CA ILE A 343 -21.04 -18.96 11.32
C ILE A 343 -21.17 -20.03 10.23
N THR A 344 -21.41 -19.60 8.99
CA THR A 344 -21.52 -20.47 7.82
C THR A 344 -20.50 -20.04 6.78
N CYS A 345 -19.64 -20.97 6.38
CA CYS A 345 -18.73 -20.77 5.25
C CYS A 345 -19.06 -21.74 4.12
N SER A 346 -19.34 -21.22 2.93
CA SER A 346 -19.65 -22.00 1.74
C SER A 346 -18.69 -21.64 0.59
N GLY A 347 -18.65 -22.48 -0.45
CA GLY A 347 -17.78 -22.23 -1.61
C GLY A 347 -16.32 -22.65 -1.45
N ALA A 348 -15.46 -22.10 -2.31
CA ALA A 348 -14.03 -22.39 -2.34
C ALA A 348 -13.33 -21.87 -1.07
N ARG A 349 -12.90 -22.79 -0.19
CA ARG A 349 -12.19 -22.47 1.06
C ARG A 349 -10.70 -22.36 0.80
N LEU A 350 -10.32 -21.29 0.11
CA LEU A 350 -8.92 -21.00 -0.20
C LEU A 350 -8.24 -20.44 1.04
N THR A 351 -7.11 -21.05 1.40
CA THR A 351 -6.27 -20.63 2.54
C THR A 351 -4.82 -20.37 2.12
N ALA A 352 -4.55 -20.42 0.81
CA ALA A 352 -3.27 -20.08 0.24
C ALA A 352 -3.16 -18.55 0.11
N ASP A 353 -1.92 -18.06 0.08
CA ASP A 353 -1.63 -16.64 -0.04
C ASP A 353 -2.29 -16.06 -1.31
N PRO A 354 -3.08 -14.98 -1.20
CA PRO A 354 -3.69 -14.30 -2.35
C PRO A 354 -2.68 -13.61 -3.26
N LEU A 355 -1.39 -13.54 -2.89
CA LEU A 355 -0.34 -12.89 -3.67
C LEU A 355 -0.67 -11.44 -4.00
N LEU A 356 -1.18 -10.70 -3.01
CA LEU A 356 -1.46 -9.28 -3.16
C LEU A 356 -0.15 -8.51 -3.42
N GLY A 357 -0.15 -7.67 -4.45
CA GLY A 357 0.89 -6.66 -4.65
C GLY A 357 0.86 -5.57 -3.55
N PRO A 358 1.62 -4.48 -3.69
CA PRO A 358 1.46 -3.33 -2.81
C PRO A 358 0.13 -2.61 -3.07
N LEU A 359 -0.41 -1.92 -2.05
CA LEU A 359 -1.49 -0.97 -2.29
C LEU A 359 -0.93 0.25 -3.04
N GLN A 360 -1.43 0.48 -4.25
CA GLN A 360 -1.00 1.58 -5.10
C GLN A 360 -2.06 1.92 -6.15
N ASP A 361 -1.77 2.92 -6.98
CA ASP A 361 -2.52 3.17 -8.20
C ASP A 361 -2.26 2.03 -9.21
N ASN A 362 -3.31 1.29 -9.54
CA ASN A 362 -3.29 0.23 -10.56
C ASN A 362 -4.25 0.57 -11.72
N GLY A 363 -4.49 1.85 -12.00
CA GLY A 363 -5.26 2.34 -13.13
C GLY A 363 -6.71 2.73 -12.84
N GLY A 364 -7.10 2.84 -11.56
CA GLY A 364 -8.43 3.28 -11.13
C GLY A 364 -8.38 4.62 -10.38
N LEU A 365 -9.55 5.17 -10.01
CA LEU A 365 -9.63 6.42 -9.24
C LEU A 365 -9.27 6.25 -7.74
N THR A 366 -9.24 5.00 -7.26
CA THR A 366 -8.85 4.66 -5.90
C THR A 366 -7.79 3.56 -5.90
N HIS A 367 -6.93 3.55 -4.88
CA HIS A 367 -5.85 2.56 -4.79
C HIS A 367 -6.37 1.15 -4.51
N THR A 368 -5.75 0.15 -5.13
CA THR A 368 -6.12 -1.27 -5.02
C THR A 368 -4.89 -2.15 -4.79
N PHE A 369 -5.13 -3.41 -4.45
CA PHE A 369 -4.12 -4.47 -4.45
C PHE A 369 -4.24 -5.29 -5.74
N ALA A 370 -3.23 -5.23 -6.61
CA ALA A 370 -3.18 -6.11 -7.77
C ALA A 370 -2.95 -7.57 -7.34
N LEU A 371 -3.59 -8.52 -8.02
CA LEU A 371 -3.34 -9.94 -7.82
C LEU A 371 -2.08 -10.39 -8.58
N GLY A 372 -1.22 -11.17 -7.94
CA GLY A 372 -0.14 -11.87 -8.65
C GLY A 372 -0.69 -12.92 -9.62
N ALA A 373 0.02 -13.17 -10.73
CA ALA A 373 -0.43 -14.04 -11.83
C ALA A 373 -0.75 -15.51 -11.43
N ALA A 374 -0.24 -15.96 -10.28
CA ALA A 374 -0.50 -17.29 -9.73
C ALA A 374 -1.46 -17.24 -8.52
N SER A 375 -2.17 -16.13 -8.33
CA SER A 375 -3.04 -15.94 -7.18
C SER A 375 -4.16 -16.98 -7.18
N PRO A 376 -4.42 -17.65 -6.05
CA PRO A 376 -5.55 -18.56 -5.92
C PRO A 376 -6.90 -17.83 -6.00
N ALA A 377 -6.92 -16.50 -5.87
CA ALA A 377 -8.13 -15.70 -5.96
C ALA A 377 -8.62 -15.51 -7.41
N ILE A 378 -7.75 -15.75 -8.41
CA ILE A 378 -8.08 -15.61 -9.82
C ILE A 378 -9.08 -16.68 -10.24
N ASP A 379 -10.13 -16.29 -10.97
CA ASP A 379 -11.21 -17.13 -11.48
C ASP A 379 -11.97 -17.93 -10.39
N ALA A 380 -11.76 -17.61 -9.11
CA ALA A 380 -12.25 -18.42 -7.99
C ALA A 380 -13.55 -17.89 -7.36
N GLY A 381 -13.96 -16.68 -7.73
CA GLY A 381 -15.20 -16.06 -7.27
C GLY A 381 -16.45 -16.72 -7.87
N ASN A 382 -17.55 -16.58 -7.15
CA ASN A 382 -18.85 -17.08 -7.58
C ASN A 382 -19.49 -16.13 -8.58
N SER A 383 -19.73 -16.63 -9.79
CA SER A 383 -20.31 -15.87 -10.90
C SER A 383 -21.73 -15.35 -10.64
N SER A 384 -22.49 -15.98 -9.72
CA SER A 384 -23.86 -15.55 -9.39
C SER A 384 -23.92 -14.32 -8.47
N THR A 385 -22.85 -14.07 -7.72
CA THR A 385 -22.69 -12.91 -6.82
C THR A 385 -21.65 -11.93 -7.34
N CYS A 386 -21.23 -12.09 -8.60
CA CYS A 386 -20.17 -11.28 -9.16
C CYS A 386 -20.66 -9.92 -9.61
N LEU A 387 -19.96 -8.87 -9.18
CA LEU A 387 -20.20 -7.51 -9.66
C LEU A 387 -19.72 -7.35 -11.11
N ALA A 388 -20.31 -6.40 -11.84
CA ALA A 388 -20.04 -6.20 -13.27
C ALA A 388 -18.62 -5.72 -13.59
N ALA A 389 -17.98 -5.04 -12.64
CA ALA A 389 -16.61 -4.54 -12.74
C ALA A 389 -15.93 -4.57 -11.37
N ASP A 390 -14.60 -4.47 -11.36
CA ASP A 390 -13.78 -4.31 -10.16
C ASP A 390 -13.69 -2.84 -9.71
N GLN A 391 -12.94 -2.59 -8.64
CA GLN A 391 -12.75 -1.25 -8.04
C GLN A 391 -12.19 -0.20 -9.01
N ARG A 392 -11.51 -0.61 -10.08
CA ARG A 392 -10.92 0.29 -11.09
C ARG A 392 -11.86 0.54 -12.26
N GLY A 393 -12.95 -0.23 -12.36
CA GLY A 393 -13.84 -0.25 -13.51
C GLY A 393 -13.45 -1.30 -14.57
N VAL A 394 -12.53 -2.22 -14.28
CA VAL A 394 -12.22 -3.34 -15.19
C VAL A 394 -13.37 -4.34 -15.14
N THR A 395 -13.91 -4.70 -16.31
CA THR A 395 -15.08 -5.58 -16.42
C THR A 395 -14.79 -6.98 -15.91
N ARG A 396 -15.79 -7.63 -15.30
CA ARG A 396 -15.69 -9.02 -14.84
C ARG A 396 -16.57 -9.97 -15.67
N PRO A 397 -16.18 -11.23 -15.87
CA PRO A 397 -14.83 -11.77 -15.65
C PRO A 397 -13.86 -11.38 -16.79
N GLN A 398 -12.56 -11.30 -16.53
CA GLN A 398 -11.53 -11.23 -17.58
C GLN A 398 -11.12 -12.60 -18.12
N TYR A 399 -11.28 -13.64 -17.30
CA TYR A 399 -10.94 -15.03 -17.65
C TYR A 399 -12.14 -15.98 -17.44
N ALA A 400 -11.91 -17.16 -16.86
CA ALA A 400 -12.92 -18.22 -16.77
C ALA A 400 -14.00 -17.95 -15.70
N GLY A 401 -13.66 -17.16 -14.70
CA GLY A 401 -14.49 -16.73 -13.59
C GLY A 401 -14.11 -15.32 -13.18
N CYS A 402 -14.81 -14.75 -12.22
CA CYS A 402 -14.35 -13.49 -11.67
C CYS A 402 -13.53 -13.72 -10.43
N ASP A 403 -12.72 -12.72 -10.09
CA ASP A 403 -11.77 -12.86 -9.02
C ASP A 403 -12.39 -12.54 -7.67
N MET A 404 -11.85 -13.17 -6.62
CA MET A 404 -12.14 -12.75 -5.26
C MET A 404 -11.40 -11.44 -4.96
N GLY A 405 -12.00 -10.59 -4.14
CA GLY A 405 -11.47 -9.30 -3.72
C GLY A 405 -11.90 -8.15 -4.63
N ALA A 406 -11.36 -6.96 -4.36
CA ALA A 406 -11.72 -5.70 -5.03
C ALA A 406 -11.08 -5.51 -6.41
N TYR A 407 -10.16 -6.38 -6.80
CA TYR A 407 -9.38 -6.30 -8.04
C TYR A 407 -9.75 -7.47 -8.97
N GLU A 408 -9.80 -7.24 -10.28
CA GLU A 408 -9.91 -8.26 -11.32
C GLU A 408 -8.60 -8.36 -12.12
N TYR A 409 -8.03 -9.55 -12.19
CA TYR A 409 -6.81 -9.81 -12.91
C TYR A 409 -7.02 -9.76 -14.42
N ASP A 410 -6.32 -8.83 -15.06
CA ASP A 410 -6.32 -8.54 -16.50
C ASP A 410 -4.94 -8.74 -17.16
N GLY A 411 -3.97 -9.26 -16.39
CA GLY A 411 -2.61 -9.56 -16.85
C GLY A 411 -2.49 -10.93 -17.52
N ALA A 412 -1.37 -11.21 -18.19
CA ALA A 412 -1.18 -12.51 -18.83
C ALA A 412 -1.11 -13.66 -17.80
N LEU A 413 -2.06 -14.59 -17.86
CA LEU A 413 -2.01 -15.83 -17.08
C LEU A 413 -0.80 -16.69 -17.46
N PRO A 414 -0.18 -17.40 -16.50
CA PRO A 414 0.77 -18.46 -16.80
C PRO A 414 0.12 -19.53 -17.69
N PRO A 415 0.86 -20.26 -18.53
CA PRO A 415 0.31 -21.36 -19.33
C PRO A 415 -0.43 -22.35 -18.43
N ALA A 416 -1.69 -22.66 -18.77
CA ALA A 416 -2.55 -23.52 -17.95
C ALA A 416 -2.00 -24.95 -17.87
N GLU A 417 -1.34 -25.31 -16.77
CA GLU A 417 -1.09 -26.70 -16.44
C GLU A 417 -2.37 -27.33 -15.86
N GLY A 418 -3.06 -28.13 -16.66
CA GLY A 418 -4.22 -28.90 -16.18
C GLY A 418 -3.81 -29.89 -15.08
N GLY A 419 -4.32 -29.71 -13.85
CA GLY A 419 -4.02 -30.64 -12.75
C GLY A 419 -4.87 -30.46 -11.50
N ARG A 420 -5.70 -31.47 -11.20
CA ARG A 420 -6.57 -31.61 -10.02
C ARG A 420 -5.78 -31.55 -8.70
N SER A 421 -6.35 -30.93 -7.66
CA SER A 421 -5.87 -31.08 -6.29
C SER A 421 -6.15 -32.49 -5.76
N GLN A 422 -5.15 -33.15 -5.17
CA GLN A 422 -5.33 -34.31 -4.28
C GLN A 422 -4.44 -34.18 -3.04
N ARG A 423 -5.02 -34.50 -1.88
CA ARG A 423 -4.32 -34.59 -0.58
C ARG A 423 -3.40 -35.82 -0.60
N GLY A 424 -2.13 -35.65 -0.27
CA GLY A 424 -1.17 -36.76 -0.14
C GLY A 424 -1.59 -37.79 0.92
N SER A 425 -1.65 -39.06 0.53
CA SER A 425 -1.87 -40.20 1.44
C SER A 425 -0.57 -40.67 2.08
N LYS A 426 -0.59 -40.88 3.40
CA LYS A 426 0.53 -41.41 4.21
C LYS A 426 0.78 -42.88 3.87
N GLY A 427 1.90 -43.19 3.22
CA GLY A 427 2.38 -44.56 2.99
C GLY A 427 3.85 -44.69 3.40
N ILE A 428 4.14 -45.62 4.31
CA ILE A 428 5.51 -46.00 4.69
C ILE A 428 5.98 -47.06 3.70
N ASP A 429 7.08 -46.81 3.01
CA ASP A 429 7.68 -47.77 2.08
C ASP A 429 8.50 -48.82 2.86
N PRO A 430 8.69 -50.07 2.36
CA PRO A 430 9.38 -51.16 3.07
C PRO A 430 10.82 -50.84 3.49
N GLY A 431 11.44 -49.80 2.92
CA GLY A 431 12.76 -49.30 3.30
C GLY A 431 12.80 -48.34 4.50
N GLY A 432 11.67 -48.09 5.18
CA GLY A 432 11.62 -47.19 6.34
C GLY A 432 11.64 -45.70 5.97
N LEU A 433 10.96 -45.33 4.88
CA LEU A 433 10.81 -43.94 4.41
C LEU A 433 9.34 -43.52 4.45
N THR A 434 9.05 -42.27 4.82
CA THR A 434 7.74 -41.61 4.66
C THR A 434 7.68 -40.95 3.29
N ARG A 435 6.66 -41.28 2.49
CA ARG A 435 6.39 -40.66 1.19
C ARG A 435 5.40 -39.50 1.32
N LEU A 436 5.78 -38.34 0.79
CA LEU A 436 4.89 -37.19 0.57
C LEU A 436 4.66 -37.08 -0.94
N ASP A 437 3.42 -37.26 -1.38
CA ASP A 437 3.05 -37.30 -2.79
C ASP A 437 2.30 -36.03 -3.20
N PHE A 438 2.81 -35.38 -4.25
CA PHE A 438 2.29 -34.14 -4.84
C PHE A 438 1.97 -34.35 -6.33
N GLY A 439 1.53 -35.55 -6.72
CA GLY A 439 1.13 -35.89 -8.08
C GLY A 439 2.32 -36.29 -8.95
N ARG A 440 3.00 -35.32 -9.59
CA ARG A 440 4.20 -35.58 -10.39
C ARG A 440 5.48 -35.67 -9.56
N ILE A 441 5.46 -35.15 -8.32
CA ILE A 441 6.62 -35.08 -7.43
C ILE A 441 6.31 -35.91 -6.17
N ALA A 442 7.25 -36.77 -5.79
CA ALA A 442 7.23 -37.51 -4.54
C ALA A 442 8.51 -37.19 -3.73
N VAL A 443 8.36 -36.83 -2.46
CA VAL A 443 9.48 -36.63 -1.53
C VAL A 443 9.53 -37.81 -0.57
N LEU A 444 10.68 -38.49 -0.49
CA LEU A 444 10.93 -39.58 0.43
C LEU A 444 11.84 -39.10 1.57
N VAL A 445 11.35 -39.21 2.80
CA VAL A 445 12.10 -38.84 4.01
C VAL A 445 12.28 -40.05 4.94
N PRO A 446 13.38 -40.17 5.69
CA PRO A 446 13.56 -41.21 6.73
C PRO A 446 12.39 -41.27 7.71
N ALA A 447 11.89 -42.48 8.00
CA ALA A 447 10.88 -42.71 9.02
C ALA A 447 11.47 -42.30 10.38
N GLY A 448 10.96 -41.20 10.93
CA GLY A 448 11.46 -40.55 12.15
C GLY A 448 11.99 -39.12 11.95
N ALA A 449 12.23 -38.68 10.72
CA ALA A 449 12.74 -37.32 10.45
C ALA A 449 11.67 -36.21 10.58
N LEU A 450 10.39 -36.56 10.44
CA LEU A 450 9.30 -35.57 10.43
C LEU A 450 8.32 -35.66 11.60
N PHE A 451 8.45 -36.63 12.52
CA PHE A 451 7.48 -36.77 13.60
C PHE A 451 8.16 -37.32 14.85
N GLY A 452 8.71 -36.43 15.67
CA GLY A 452 8.59 -36.60 17.12
C GLY A 452 7.20 -36.09 17.50
N ASP A 453 6.47 -36.82 18.35
CA ASP A 453 5.11 -36.46 18.74
C ASP A 453 5.01 -34.97 19.12
N GLY A 454 4.22 -34.20 18.36
CA GLY A 454 3.85 -32.81 18.69
C GLY A 454 4.50 -31.66 17.89
N GLN A 455 5.19 -31.89 16.77
CA GLN A 455 5.72 -30.78 15.94
C GLN A 455 4.88 -30.49 14.68
N ASP A 456 4.59 -29.21 14.46
CA ASP A 456 3.83 -28.67 13.31
C ASP A 456 4.82 -28.20 12.23
N CYS A 457 5.01 -29.03 11.21
CA CYS A 457 5.93 -28.82 10.08
C CYS A 457 5.15 -28.79 8.75
N SER A 458 5.56 -27.91 7.84
CA SER A 458 5.03 -27.77 6.48
C SER A 458 6.15 -27.88 5.45
N VAL A 459 5.84 -28.31 4.23
CA VAL A 459 6.77 -28.35 3.11
C VAL A 459 6.19 -27.44 2.03
N SER A 460 6.93 -26.42 1.60
CA SER A 460 6.56 -25.60 0.44
C SER A 460 7.43 -25.97 -0.75
N ILE A 461 6.83 -25.99 -1.94
CA ILE A 461 7.53 -26.16 -3.20
C ILE A 461 7.16 -24.96 -4.05
N GLU A 462 8.15 -24.21 -4.51
CA GLU A 462 7.96 -22.96 -5.24
C GLU A 462 8.62 -23.07 -6.61
N MET A 463 7.89 -22.73 -7.68
CA MET A 463 8.48 -22.54 -9.01
C MET A 463 9.30 -21.24 -8.98
N ARG A 464 10.56 -21.29 -9.39
CA ARG A 464 11.33 -20.10 -9.73
C ARG A 464 11.63 -20.14 -11.22
N GLY A 465 11.43 -19.03 -11.92
CA GLY A 465 11.96 -18.87 -13.28
C GLY A 465 13.47 -19.07 -13.33
N ASP A 466 14.02 -19.10 -14.54
CA ASP A 466 15.35 -19.60 -14.96
C ASP A 466 16.60 -19.06 -14.22
N SER A 467 16.46 -18.22 -13.20
CA SER A 467 17.55 -17.50 -12.52
C SER A 467 17.81 -17.93 -11.08
N ALA A 468 17.36 -19.11 -10.62
CA ALA A 468 17.64 -19.56 -9.26
C ALA A 468 19.04 -20.20 -9.12
N GLU A 469 19.83 -19.74 -8.13
CA GLU A 469 21.14 -20.31 -7.78
C GLU A 469 21.06 -21.76 -7.23
N PHE A 470 19.89 -22.16 -6.69
CA PHE A 470 19.66 -23.47 -6.09
C PHE A 470 18.27 -24.01 -6.43
N GLY A 471 18.17 -25.30 -6.78
CA GLY A 471 16.91 -25.98 -7.11
C GLY A 471 17.10 -27.23 -7.97
N PHE A 472 15.99 -27.85 -8.37
CA PHE A 472 15.96 -28.94 -9.36
C PHE A 472 15.32 -28.45 -10.65
N GLN A 473 15.92 -28.79 -11.80
CA GLN A 473 15.36 -28.42 -13.10
C GLN A 473 14.64 -29.60 -13.74
N LEU A 474 13.40 -29.37 -14.19
CA LEU A 474 12.58 -30.30 -14.95
C LEU A 474 11.90 -29.53 -16.08
N ASP A 475 12.06 -30.01 -17.32
CA ASP A 475 11.44 -29.42 -18.51
C ASP A 475 11.60 -27.89 -18.54
N ASP A 476 12.85 -27.44 -18.41
CA ASP A 476 13.32 -26.05 -18.37
C ASP A 476 12.92 -25.23 -17.12
N THR A 477 12.09 -25.75 -16.22
CA THR A 477 11.63 -25.02 -15.02
C THR A 477 12.44 -25.40 -13.77
N VAL A 478 12.86 -24.42 -12.96
CA VAL A 478 13.58 -24.64 -11.70
C VAL A 478 12.63 -24.62 -10.50
N TRP A 479 12.76 -25.62 -9.64
CA TRP A 479 11.89 -25.82 -8.49
C TRP A 479 12.69 -25.74 -7.17
N ASP A 480 12.18 -24.95 -6.23
CA ASP A 480 12.71 -24.79 -4.87
C ASP A 480 11.83 -25.60 -3.90
N VAL A 481 12.45 -26.28 -2.92
CA VAL A 481 11.74 -27.12 -1.93
C VAL A 481 12.17 -26.69 -0.53
N LYS A 482 11.25 -26.16 0.26
CA LYS A 482 11.48 -25.71 1.64
C LYS A 482 10.68 -26.56 2.62
N VAL A 483 11.24 -26.79 3.81
CA VAL A 483 10.55 -27.42 4.94
C VAL A 483 10.57 -26.44 6.12
N LEU A 484 9.40 -26.07 6.64
CA LEU A 484 9.20 -25.05 7.66
C LEU A 484 8.53 -25.67 8.89
N CYS A 485 9.20 -25.64 10.05
CA CYS A 485 8.67 -26.17 11.32
C CYS A 485 8.61 -25.08 12.40
N LYS A 486 7.51 -25.03 13.18
CA LYS A 486 7.15 -23.87 14.02
C LYS A 486 7.99 -23.63 15.29
N GLU A 487 8.57 -24.64 15.96
CA GLU A 487 9.04 -24.43 17.35
C GLU A 487 10.46 -24.93 17.74
N ARG A 488 11.18 -25.67 16.89
CA ARG A 488 12.64 -25.89 17.01
C ARG A 488 13.23 -26.20 15.62
N PRO A 489 14.51 -25.90 15.35
CA PRO A 489 15.16 -26.36 14.13
C PRO A 489 15.19 -27.89 14.11
N VAL A 490 14.39 -28.51 13.25
CA VAL A 490 14.52 -29.94 12.95
C VAL A 490 15.81 -30.10 12.17
N ASN A 491 16.77 -30.84 12.73
CA ASN A 491 18.04 -31.08 12.07
C ASN A 491 17.85 -32.15 10.97
N LEU A 492 17.29 -31.75 9.84
CA LEU A 492 17.20 -32.56 8.62
C LEU A 492 18.58 -32.74 7.95
N PHE A 493 19.61 -32.04 8.43
CA PHE A 493 20.91 -31.92 7.75
C PHE A 493 21.90 -33.05 8.04
N GLN A 494 21.48 -34.12 8.71
CA GLN A 494 22.31 -35.33 8.89
C GLN A 494 21.86 -36.52 8.05
N LEU A 495 20.77 -36.43 7.28
CA LEU A 495 20.27 -37.55 6.48
C LEU A 495 19.98 -37.12 5.03
N PRO A 496 20.32 -37.95 4.03
CA PRO A 496 20.07 -37.63 2.63
C PRO A 496 18.56 -37.66 2.35
N LEU A 497 18.01 -36.54 1.87
CA LEU A 497 16.65 -36.46 1.35
C LEU A 497 16.64 -37.02 -0.08
N SER A 498 15.61 -37.81 -0.43
CA SER A 498 15.41 -38.29 -1.81
C SER A 498 14.18 -37.67 -2.42
N VAL A 499 14.33 -37.01 -3.57
CA VAL A 499 13.26 -36.40 -4.35
C VAL A 499 13.06 -37.23 -5.62
N CYS A 500 11.81 -37.59 -5.93
CA CYS A 500 11.44 -38.45 -7.05
C CYS A 500 10.38 -37.77 -7.92
N ILE A 501 10.51 -37.86 -9.24
CA ILE A 501 9.64 -37.14 -10.20
C ILE A 501 9.16 -38.09 -11.29
N ARG A 502 7.86 -38.06 -11.66
CA ARG A 502 7.27 -38.86 -12.73
C ARG A 502 7.23 -38.09 -14.05
N PRO A 503 8.00 -38.48 -15.08
CA PRO A 503 7.98 -37.81 -16.40
C PRO A 503 6.65 -38.01 -17.13
N VAL A 504 6.33 -37.10 -18.04
CA VAL A 504 5.13 -37.18 -18.91
C VAL A 504 5.29 -38.30 -19.95
N ASP A 505 4.19 -38.97 -20.32
CA ASP A 505 4.18 -39.99 -21.38
C ASP A 505 4.77 -39.42 -22.68
N GLY A 506 5.87 -40.02 -23.15
CA GLY A 506 6.63 -39.56 -24.32
C GLY A 506 8.06 -39.11 -24.00
N VAL A 507 8.41 -38.89 -22.74
CA VAL A 507 9.78 -38.64 -22.29
C VAL A 507 10.47 -39.97 -21.98
N THR A 508 11.11 -40.57 -23.00
CA THR A 508 11.93 -41.77 -22.80
C THR A 508 13.37 -41.40 -22.48
N GLY A 509 13.87 -41.85 -21.33
CA GLY A 509 15.29 -42.09 -21.06
C GLY A 509 16.15 -40.87 -20.70
N ASP A 510 16.60 -40.85 -19.44
CA ASP A 510 17.88 -40.32 -18.96
C ASP A 510 18.27 -38.85 -19.22
N LYS A 511 17.38 -37.96 -19.71
CA LYS A 511 17.84 -36.65 -20.18
C LYS A 511 17.44 -35.37 -19.46
N ASN A 512 16.45 -35.29 -18.57
CA ASN A 512 15.96 -33.96 -18.15
C ASN A 512 15.75 -33.75 -16.63
N VAL A 513 16.51 -34.42 -15.75
CA VAL A 513 16.46 -34.09 -14.31
C VAL A 513 17.86 -33.82 -13.78
N TYR A 514 18.07 -32.56 -13.41
CA TYR A 514 19.36 -32.05 -12.98
C TYR A 514 19.28 -31.35 -11.63
N HIS A 515 20.35 -31.41 -10.85
CA HIS A 515 20.52 -30.65 -9.62
C HIS A 515 21.70 -29.68 -9.75
N ARG A 516 21.59 -28.51 -9.11
CA ARG A 516 22.66 -27.49 -9.08
C ARG A 516 23.15 -27.28 -7.64
N HIS A 517 24.46 -27.35 -7.45
CA HIS A 517 25.15 -26.91 -6.23
C HIS A 517 26.07 -25.75 -6.60
N ALA A 518 26.24 -24.80 -5.66
CA ALA A 518 27.07 -23.61 -5.85
C ALA A 518 28.36 -23.94 -6.61
N GLU A 519 28.57 -23.21 -7.71
CA GLU A 519 29.74 -23.25 -8.61
C GLU A 519 29.83 -24.38 -9.68
N ALA A 520 28.78 -25.16 -9.98
CA ALA A 520 28.79 -26.09 -11.14
C ALA A 520 27.51 -26.11 -12.01
N ASP A 521 27.65 -26.51 -13.28
CA ASP A 521 26.56 -26.78 -14.23
C ASP A 521 25.68 -27.97 -13.77
N PHE A 522 24.42 -27.98 -14.22
CA PHE A 522 23.42 -29.02 -13.98
C PHE A 522 23.97 -30.45 -14.18
N ALA A 523 24.00 -31.25 -13.11
CA ALA A 523 24.46 -32.65 -13.15
C ALA A 523 23.28 -33.65 -13.10
N PRO A 524 23.27 -34.71 -13.94
CA PRO A 524 22.18 -35.68 -13.98
C PRO A 524 22.09 -36.45 -12.65
N LEU A 525 20.87 -36.71 -12.19
CA LEU A 525 20.62 -37.46 -10.97
C LEU A 525 21.12 -38.92 -11.11
N ALA A 526 22.30 -39.22 -10.58
CA ALA A 526 22.79 -40.58 -10.46
C ALA A 526 22.28 -41.22 -9.17
N GLY A 527 21.23 -42.03 -9.25
CA GLY A 527 20.80 -42.87 -8.13
C GLY A 527 19.43 -43.52 -8.32
N SER A 528 19.41 -44.75 -8.82
CA SER A 528 18.25 -45.62 -8.81
C SER A 528 17.78 -45.89 -7.37
N ASN A 529 16.54 -45.52 -7.05
CA ASN A 529 15.76 -46.15 -6.00
C ASN A 529 14.34 -46.39 -6.54
N ASP A 530 13.82 -47.59 -6.28
CA ASP A 530 12.71 -48.26 -6.98
C ASP A 530 11.32 -47.62 -6.76
N LEU A 531 11.02 -46.52 -7.46
CA LEU A 531 9.64 -46.06 -7.67
C LEU A 531 9.24 -46.24 -9.14
N PRO A 532 8.36 -47.21 -9.47
CA PRO A 532 7.94 -47.47 -10.84
C PRO A 532 7.33 -46.21 -11.49
N GLY A 533 7.98 -45.73 -12.55
CA GLY A 533 7.56 -44.53 -13.28
C GLY A 533 8.11 -43.20 -12.74
N PHE A 534 9.01 -43.20 -11.75
CA PHE A 534 9.66 -42.00 -11.22
C PHE A 534 11.19 -42.02 -11.41
N VAL A 535 11.80 -40.84 -11.56
CA VAL A 535 13.25 -40.58 -11.59
C VAL A 535 13.64 -39.90 -10.27
N CYS A 536 14.61 -40.43 -9.53
CA CYS A 536 14.93 -40.01 -8.17
C CYS A 536 16.36 -39.45 -7.99
N GLY A 537 16.55 -38.53 -7.04
CA GLY A 537 17.82 -37.86 -6.73
C GLY A 537 17.99 -37.55 -5.25
N LYS A 538 19.25 -37.45 -4.77
CA LYS A 538 19.59 -37.15 -3.36
C LYS A 538 20.28 -35.78 -3.21
N THR A 539 19.94 -34.98 -2.19
CA THR A 539 20.61 -33.71 -1.89
C THR A 539 21.71 -33.84 -0.83
N ARG A 540 22.75 -32.98 -0.89
CA ARG A 540 23.75 -32.79 0.19
C ARG A 540 23.71 -31.36 0.75
N THR A 541 23.49 -31.26 2.06
CA THR A 541 23.72 -30.16 3.06
C THR A 541 23.69 -28.67 2.64
N LEU A 542 22.81 -27.88 3.27
CA LEU A 542 22.72 -26.41 3.26
C LEU A 542 23.33 -25.80 4.55
N SER A 543 23.92 -24.59 4.45
CA SER A 543 24.52 -23.82 5.56
C SER A 543 23.71 -22.55 5.91
N LEU A 544 23.71 -22.17 7.20
CA LEU A 544 22.85 -21.17 7.88
C LEU A 544 23.03 -19.68 7.50
N PHE A 545 22.02 -18.85 7.81
CA PHE A 545 22.17 -17.45 8.26
C PHE A 545 21.41 -17.14 9.57
N THR A 546 22.01 -16.30 10.41
CA THR A 546 21.53 -15.74 11.71
C THR A 546 21.08 -14.28 11.57
N LEU A 547 20.15 -13.83 12.44
CA LEU A 547 19.64 -12.44 12.52
C LEU A 547 20.75 -11.40 12.76
N GLY A 548 20.81 -10.35 11.91
CA GLY A 548 21.68 -9.18 12.03
C GLY A 548 20.90 -7.87 11.81
N GLN A 549 21.39 -6.80 12.43
CA GLN A 549 20.78 -5.46 12.53
C GLN A 549 21.17 -4.64 11.28
N LEU A 550 20.20 -4.07 10.55
CA LEU A 550 20.44 -3.35 9.29
C LEU A 550 21.24 -2.04 9.50
N ALA A 551 22.32 -1.81 8.73
CA ALA A 551 23.17 -0.61 8.79
C ALA A 551 23.56 -0.09 7.38
N LEU A 552 24.04 1.17 7.30
CA LEU A 552 24.58 1.74 6.05
C LEU A 552 25.90 1.07 5.66
N PRO A 553 26.16 0.85 4.35
CA PRO A 553 27.31 0.07 3.91
C PRO A 553 28.65 0.70 4.31
N ALA A 554 29.62 -0.14 4.65
CA ALA A 554 31.02 0.24 4.74
C ALA A 554 31.58 0.37 3.32
N THR A 555 31.81 1.61 2.90
CA THR A 555 32.10 2.00 1.51
C THR A 555 33.56 2.44 1.39
N GLY A 556 34.48 1.74 2.03
CA GLY A 556 35.91 1.99 1.89
C GLY A 556 36.76 0.99 2.64
N PHE A 557 37.93 0.71 2.09
CA PHE A 557 38.96 -0.10 2.72
C PHE A 557 39.88 0.73 3.63
N ALA A 558 40.57 0.07 4.55
CA ALA A 558 41.47 0.73 5.47
C ALA A 558 42.62 1.46 4.74
N PRO A 559 42.77 2.79 4.89
CA PRO A 559 43.87 3.52 4.27
C PRO A 559 45.21 3.09 4.86
N GLY A 560 46.23 2.97 4.00
CA GLY A 560 47.57 2.53 4.37
C GLY A 560 47.78 1.01 4.32
N ALA A 561 46.80 0.23 3.88
CA ALA A 561 46.89 -1.22 3.75
C ALA A 561 46.26 -1.74 2.45
N VAL A 562 46.85 -2.76 1.85
CA VAL A 562 46.25 -3.51 0.73
C VAL A 562 45.39 -4.62 1.31
N THR A 563 44.12 -4.65 0.94
CA THR A 563 43.16 -5.69 1.34
C THR A 563 43.07 -6.75 0.24
N GLN A 564 43.35 -8.02 0.58
CA GLN A 564 43.07 -9.13 -0.33
C GLN A 564 41.58 -9.43 -0.35
N MET A 565 40.94 -9.23 -1.50
CA MET A 565 39.51 -9.51 -1.65
C MET A 565 39.30 -11.00 -1.91
N ALA A 566 38.28 -11.56 -1.25
CA ALA A 566 37.75 -12.86 -1.62
C ALA A 566 37.04 -12.78 -2.98
N VAL A 567 36.91 -13.91 -3.65
CA VAL A 567 36.05 -14.04 -4.83
C VAL A 567 34.63 -13.62 -4.43
N GLN A 568 34.00 -12.76 -5.23
CA GLN A 568 32.62 -12.33 -4.99
C GLN A 568 31.72 -13.57 -4.99
N PRO A 569 31.01 -13.85 -3.88
CA PRO A 569 29.99 -14.88 -3.88
C PRO A 569 28.93 -14.55 -4.92
N VAL A 570 28.43 -15.57 -5.63
CA VAL A 570 27.43 -15.36 -6.70
C VAL A 570 26.17 -14.67 -6.13
N GLU A 571 25.80 -14.98 -4.89
CA GLU A 571 24.70 -14.38 -4.12
C GLU A 571 24.82 -12.85 -3.93
N LEU A 572 26.04 -12.31 -4.01
CA LEU A 572 26.37 -10.89 -3.83
C LEU A 572 26.76 -10.23 -5.15
N THR A 573 26.58 -10.91 -6.28
CA THR A 573 26.89 -10.38 -7.62
C THR A 573 26.08 -9.12 -7.88
N TYR A 574 26.73 -8.08 -8.37
CA TYR A 574 26.06 -6.83 -8.69
C TYR A 574 25.33 -6.93 -10.02
N ALA A 575 24.12 -6.39 -10.07
CA ALA A 575 23.31 -6.35 -11.28
C ALA A 575 23.83 -5.24 -12.20
N ALA A 576 24.20 -5.58 -13.43
CA ALA A 576 24.53 -4.59 -14.45
C ALA A 576 23.31 -3.69 -14.76
N SER A 577 23.57 -2.43 -15.12
CA SER A 577 22.55 -1.53 -15.64
C SER A 577 23.10 -0.65 -16.77
N ASP A 578 22.22 -0.15 -17.62
CA ASP A 578 22.57 0.78 -18.71
C ASP A 578 22.62 2.25 -18.23
N MET A 579 23.03 2.48 -16.98
CA MET A 579 23.04 3.80 -16.36
C MET A 579 24.46 4.24 -16.01
N THR A 580 24.77 5.51 -16.31
CA THR A 580 26.09 6.11 -16.02
C THR A 580 25.91 7.37 -15.17
N LEU A 581 26.68 7.48 -14.09
CA LEU A 581 26.77 8.66 -13.21
C LEU A 581 27.95 9.54 -13.63
N SER A 582 27.68 10.80 -13.98
CA SER A 582 28.69 11.80 -14.33
C SER A 582 28.74 12.90 -13.28
N ILE A 583 29.90 13.12 -12.65
CA ILE A 583 30.15 14.19 -11.67
C ILE A 583 31.29 15.09 -12.20
N PRO A 584 31.01 16.08 -13.06
CA PRO A 584 32.04 16.85 -13.76
C PRO A 584 33.01 17.58 -12.83
N LYS A 585 32.52 18.13 -11.70
CA LYS A 585 33.36 18.83 -10.72
C LYS A 585 34.45 17.95 -10.11
N LEU A 586 34.22 16.64 -10.05
CA LEU A 586 35.17 15.66 -9.54
C LEU A 586 35.90 14.90 -10.67
N GLY A 587 35.54 15.13 -11.94
CA GLY A 587 36.11 14.42 -13.08
C GLY A 587 35.74 12.94 -13.14
N LEU A 588 34.51 12.58 -12.73
CA LEU A 588 34.06 11.19 -12.63
C LEU A 588 32.99 10.85 -13.67
N GLU A 589 33.10 9.65 -14.25
CA GLU A 589 32.11 8.95 -15.07
C GLU A 589 32.12 7.49 -14.57
N LEU A 590 30.99 7.01 -14.03
CA LEU A 590 30.89 5.71 -13.36
C LEU A 590 29.67 4.92 -13.84
N ASP A 591 29.83 3.63 -14.10
CA ASP A 591 28.72 2.72 -14.37
C ASP A 591 27.96 2.43 -13.07
N ILE A 592 26.63 2.51 -13.13
CA ILE A 592 25.79 2.24 -11.97
C ILE A 592 25.43 0.75 -11.96
N LEU A 593 25.78 0.05 -10.88
CA LEU A 593 25.43 -1.35 -10.67
C LEU A 593 24.44 -1.49 -9.51
N GLY A 594 23.49 -2.40 -9.63
CA GLY A 594 22.57 -2.74 -8.54
C GLY A 594 23.25 -3.60 -7.49
N VAL A 595 23.33 -3.10 -6.25
CA VAL A 595 23.87 -3.84 -5.11
C VAL A 595 22.70 -4.44 -4.32
N PRO A 596 22.59 -5.78 -4.23
CA PRO A 596 21.52 -6.43 -3.48
C PRO A 596 21.65 -6.16 -1.98
N GLN A 597 20.52 -6.11 -1.27
CA GLN A 597 20.49 -5.97 0.18
C GLN A 597 20.58 -7.37 0.82
N GLY A 598 21.63 -7.60 1.62
CA GLY A 598 21.79 -8.80 2.41
C GLY A 598 21.30 -8.64 3.86
N PRO A 599 21.41 -9.70 4.68
CA PRO A 599 20.94 -9.71 6.08
C PRO A 599 21.58 -8.64 6.98
N ASN A 600 22.77 -8.16 6.63
CA ASN A 600 23.52 -7.14 7.38
C ASN A 600 23.59 -5.78 6.65
N GLY A 601 22.77 -5.57 5.62
CA GLY A 601 22.85 -4.40 4.72
C GLY A 601 23.49 -4.73 3.39
N TRP A 602 24.14 -3.73 2.76
CA TRP A 602 24.72 -3.87 1.43
C TRP A 602 26.23 -4.13 1.53
N ASP A 603 26.70 -5.17 0.83
CA ASP A 603 28.14 -5.43 0.70
C ASP A 603 28.65 -4.85 -0.62
N VAL A 604 29.44 -3.78 -0.51
CA VAL A 604 29.94 -3.00 -1.64
C VAL A 604 31.41 -3.30 -1.96
N SER A 605 31.99 -4.32 -1.31
CA SER A 605 33.42 -4.63 -1.36
C SER A 605 33.98 -4.78 -2.78
N TRP A 606 33.16 -5.26 -3.72
CA TRP A 606 33.61 -5.57 -5.09
C TRP A 606 33.42 -4.43 -6.09
N LEU A 607 32.95 -3.23 -5.66
CA LEU A 607 32.80 -2.10 -6.58
C LEU A 607 34.18 -1.63 -7.05
N SER A 608 34.39 -1.64 -8.37
CA SER A 608 35.64 -1.19 -8.99
C SER A 608 35.71 0.34 -9.10
N THR A 609 36.84 0.84 -9.60
CA THR A 609 37.14 2.28 -9.67
C THR A 609 36.31 3.06 -10.68
N ASP A 610 35.61 2.36 -11.56
CA ASP A 610 34.74 2.86 -12.62
C ASP A 610 33.26 2.58 -12.31
N GLN A 611 32.93 2.15 -11.09
CA GLN A 611 31.57 1.74 -10.71
C GLN A 611 31.02 2.52 -9.52
N ALA A 612 29.70 2.73 -9.54
CA ALA A 612 28.91 3.18 -8.41
C ALA A 612 27.81 2.15 -8.13
N GLY A 613 27.60 1.81 -6.85
CA GLY A 613 26.55 0.91 -6.41
C GLY A 613 25.26 1.67 -6.12
N TYR A 614 24.18 1.33 -6.82
CA TYR A 614 22.82 1.65 -6.43
C TYR A 614 22.33 0.67 -5.37
N LEU A 615 21.92 1.18 -4.21
CA LEU A 615 21.48 0.36 -3.08
C LEU A 615 20.02 -0.11 -3.28
N TYR A 616 19.84 -1.40 -3.57
CA TYR A 616 18.50 -1.99 -3.71
C TYR A 616 17.69 -1.85 -2.43
N GLY A 617 16.42 -1.48 -2.56
CA GLY A 617 15.55 -1.10 -1.44
C GLY A 617 15.39 0.41 -1.27
N THR A 618 16.11 1.23 -2.04
CA THR A 618 15.82 2.66 -2.21
C THR A 618 15.05 2.91 -3.52
N THR A 619 14.64 4.14 -3.83
CA THR A 619 13.93 4.42 -5.10
C THR A 619 14.86 4.18 -6.30
N PHE A 620 14.37 3.62 -7.39
CA PHE A 620 15.18 3.41 -8.61
C PHE A 620 15.75 4.73 -9.16
N PRO A 621 17.03 4.80 -9.60
CA PRO A 621 17.60 6.02 -10.15
C PRO A 621 16.76 6.54 -11.31
N THR A 622 16.55 7.87 -11.39
CA THR A 622 15.63 8.58 -12.33
C THR A 622 14.15 8.64 -11.93
N TRP A 623 13.69 7.86 -10.95
CA TRP A 623 12.28 7.88 -10.52
C TRP A 623 12.02 8.96 -9.46
N LYS A 624 10.73 9.25 -9.19
CA LYS A 624 10.31 10.12 -8.08
C LYS A 624 10.54 9.40 -6.74
N GLY A 625 11.17 10.09 -5.79
CA GLY A 625 11.68 9.51 -4.54
C GLY A 625 13.20 9.66 -4.44
N ASN A 626 13.79 9.04 -3.42
CA ASN A 626 15.22 9.19 -3.11
C ASN A 626 15.99 7.90 -3.47
N SER A 627 16.87 7.97 -4.46
CA SER A 627 17.79 6.88 -4.80
C SER A 627 19.12 7.09 -4.11
N VAL A 628 19.71 6.01 -3.60
CA VAL A 628 21.00 6.09 -2.91
C VAL A 628 22.08 5.40 -3.73
N LEU A 629 23.10 6.17 -4.10
CA LEU A 629 24.27 5.70 -4.84
C LEU A 629 25.51 5.77 -3.95
N THR A 630 26.38 4.78 -4.07
CA THR A 630 27.61 4.71 -3.28
C THR A 630 28.81 4.26 -4.11
N ALA A 631 30.00 4.63 -3.68
CA ALA A 631 31.26 4.12 -4.21
C ALA A 631 32.34 4.25 -3.15
N HIS A 632 33.49 3.64 -3.39
CA HIS A 632 34.55 3.60 -2.40
C HIS A 632 35.16 5.00 -2.11
N VAL A 633 35.44 5.30 -0.84
CA VAL A 633 36.36 6.38 -0.43
C VAL A 633 37.82 5.96 -0.61
N TRP A 634 38.13 4.67 -0.37
CA TRP A 634 39.43 4.04 -0.55
C TRP A 634 39.21 2.64 -1.12
N ASN A 635 40.00 2.27 -2.13
CA ASN A 635 39.93 0.96 -2.80
C ASN A 635 40.80 -0.07 -2.07
N ALA A 636 40.58 -1.36 -2.38
CA ALA A 636 41.31 -2.48 -1.77
C ALA A 636 42.82 -2.46 -2.06
N ASP A 637 43.25 -1.80 -3.14
CA ASP A 637 44.65 -1.65 -3.53
C ASP A 637 45.35 -0.45 -2.85
N ASN A 638 44.71 0.16 -1.84
CA ASN A 638 45.19 1.34 -1.13
C ASN A 638 45.32 2.59 -2.00
N THR A 639 44.44 2.75 -2.98
CA THR A 639 44.29 4.00 -3.76
C THR A 639 43.01 4.74 -3.38
N PRO A 640 42.96 6.08 -3.57
CA PRO A 640 41.72 6.84 -3.41
C PRO A 640 40.60 6.29 -4.32
N GLY A 641 39.44 6.01 -3.74
CA GLY A 641 38.28 5.52 -4.48
C GLY A 641 37.49 6.64 -5.16
N PRO A 642 36.48 6.30 -5.99
CA PRO A 642 35.72 7.27 -6.79
C PRO A 642 35.09 8.38 -5.94
N PHE A 643 34.61 8.07 -4.73
CA PHE A 643 33.95 9.03 -3.86
C PHE A 643 34.90 9.68 -2.83
N TYR A 644 36.22 9.49 -2.95
CA TYR A 644 37.22 10.12 -2.06
C TYR A 644 37.04 11.64 -1.92
N ALA A 645 36.72 12.31 -3.03
CA ALA A 645 36.57 13.76 -3.10
C ALA A 645 35.12 14.25 -2.93
N LEU A 646 34.17 13.38 -2.58
CA LEU A 646 32.75 13.71 -2.49
C LEU A 646 32.46 14.88 -1.52
N LYS A 647 33.28 15.00 -0.47
CA LYS A 647 33.22 16.11 0.51
C LYS A 647 33.44 17.50 -0.10
N ASN A 648 34.00 17.60 -1.30
CA ASN A 648 34.27 18.86 -1.98
C ASN A 648 33.05 19.40 -2.76
N LEU A 649 31.97 18.61 -2.88
CA LEU A 649 30.72 19.09 -3.46
C LEU A 649 30.03 20.09 -2.52
N GLN A 650 29.53 21.16 -3.10
CA GLN A 650 28.90 22.30 -2.46
C GLN A 650 27.49 22.51 -3.02
N HIS A 651 26.65 23.21 -2.28
CA HIS A 651 25.31 23.57 -2.74
C HIS A 651 25.39 24.28 -4.10
N GLY A 652 24.59 23.84 -5.06
CA GLY A 652 24.55 24.38 -6.43
C GLY A 652 25.47 23.66 -7.42
N ASP A 653 26.37 22.78 -6.98
CA ASP A 653 27.09 21.90 -7.89
C ASP A 653 26.14 20.93 -8.57
N ARG A 654 26.46 20.52 -9.80
CA ARG A 654 25.62 19.64 -10.62
C ARG A 654 26.33 18.36 -11.00
N PHE A 655 25.54 17.29 -11.08
CA PHE A 655 25.91 16.00 -11.64
C PHE A 655 24.74 15.45 -12.44
N SER A 656 24.97 14.39 -13.21
CA SER A 656 23.92 13.80 -14.03
C SER A 656 23.94 12.28 -14.03
N ILE A 657 22.78 11.68 -14.27
CA ILE A 657 22.63 10.26 -14.56
C ILE A 657 22.14 10.14 -16.00
N SER A 658 22.87 9.42 -16.84
CA SER A 658 22.44 9.07 -18.19
C SER A 658 21.81 7.68 -18.16
N ALA A 659 20.57 7.56 -18.61
CA ALA A 659 19.81 6.31 -18.62
C ALA A 659 18.82 6.32 -19.78
N TYR A 660 18.72 5.20 -20.51
CA TYR A 660 17.70 4.99 -21.55
C TYR A 660 17.61 6.12 -22.61
N GLY A 661 18.74 6.70 -22.99
CA GLY A 661 18.81 7.80 -23.96
C GLY A 661 18.37 9.16 -23.42
N GLN A 662 18.30 9.34 -22.10
CA GLN A 662 18.04 10.61 -21.44
C GLN A 662 19.13 10.94 -20.42
N THR A 663 19.36 12.22 -20.17
CA THR A 663 20.28 12.71 -19.14
C THR A 663 19.50 13.50 -18.08
N TYR A 664 19.52 13.00 -16.86
CA TYR A 664 18.87 13.56 -15.68
C TYR A 664 19.88 14.39 -14.90
N ILE A 665 19.66 15.70 -14.79
CA ILE A 665 20.60 16.63 -14.15
C ILE A 665 20.13 16.95 -12.72
N TYR A 666 20.99 16.67 -11.75
CA TYR A 666 20.75 16.89 -10.33
C TYR A 666 21.63 18.03 -9.80
N GLU A 667 21.06 18.83 -8.89
CA GLU A 667 21.75 19.92 -8.21
C GLU A 667 21.87 19.65 -6.71
N VAL A 668 23.08 19.76 -6.18
CA VAL A 668 23.42 19.49 -4.78
C VAL A 668 22.70 20.49 -3.86
N ARG A 669 21.99 19.97 -2.87
CA ARG A 669 21.28 20.75 -1.83
C ARG A 669 21.89 20.62 -0.44
N SER A 670 22.56 19.50 -0.15
CA SER A 670 23.17 19.28 1.16
C SER A 670 24.42 18.42 1.06
N ASN A 671 25.36 18.63 1.99
CA ASN A 671 26.54 17.79 2.18
C ASN A 671 26.78 17.72 3.70
N ARG A 672 26.60 16.53 4.28
CA ARG A 672 26.60 16.32 5.73
C ARG A 672 27.35 15.05 6.14
N LEU A 673 27.84 15.04 7.38
CA LEU A 673 28.31 13.83 8.06
C LEU A 673 27.14 13.20 8.82
N ILE A 674 26.99 11.89 8.70
CA ILE A 674 25.99 11.10 9.41
C ILE A 674 26.63 9.87 10.05
N ASN A 675 25.99 9.32 11.07
CA ASN A 675 26.38 8.04 11.66
C ASN A 675 25.88 6.87 10.79
N GLU A 676 26.56 5.72 10.82
CA GLU A 676 26.21 4.52 10.05
C GLU A 676 24.82 3.93 10.38
N SER A 677 24.30 4.22 11.56
CA SER A 677 22.94 3.84 11.99
C SER A 677 21.83 4.77 11.49
N ASN A 678 22.17 5.90 10.84
CA ASN A 678 21.18 6.89 10.39
C ASN A 678 20.51 6.48 9.08
N LEU A 679 19.60 5.51 9.15
CA LEU A 679 18.86 4.98 8.00
C LEU A 679 17.84 5.97 7.40
N ASN A 680 17.53 7.09 8.06
CA ASN A 680 16.63 8.11 7.51
C ASN A 680 17.16 8.71 6.20
N VAL A 681 18.46 8.60 5.93
CA VAL A 681 19.06 9.00 4.64
C VAL A 681 18.58 8.15 3.45
N LEU A 682 18.02 6.97 3.72
CA LEU A 682 17.45 6.05 2.74
C LEU A 682 15.96 6.29 2.48
N ALA A 683 15.31 7.16 3.25
CA ALA A 683 13.86 7.37 3.17
C ALA A 683 13.44 7.94 1.80
N SER A 684 12.34 7.41 1.26
CA SER A 684 11.83 7.70 -0.09
C SER A 684 10.69 8.73 -0.15
N SER A 685 10.31 9.36 0.96
CA SER A 685 9.09 10.17 1.13
C SER A 685 9.11 11.58 0.49
N SER A 686 9.84 11.78 -0.61
CA SER A 686 9.93 13.06 -1.29
C SER A 686 9.03 13.13 -2.52
N ASN A 687 8.31 14.25 -2.69
CA ASN A 687 7.48 14.54 -3.86
C ASN A 687 8.29 14.84 -5.16
N TYR A 688 9.63 14.81 -5.08
CA TYR A 688 10.56 15.11 -6.17
C TYR A 688 11.57 13.97 -6.35
N SER A 689 12.18 13.84 -7.54
CA SER A 689 13.31 12.92 -7.74
C SER A 689 14.56 13.47 -7.05
N GLN A 690 15.13 12.67 -6.15
CA GLN A 690 16.30 13.00 -5.35
C GLN A 690 17.34 11.89 -5.44
N ILE A 691 18.61 12.29 -5.38
CA ILE A 691 19.73 11.36 -5.28
C ILE A 691 20.51 11.70 -4.02
N THR A 692 20.81 10.68 -3.23
CA THR A 692 21.80 10.79 -2.15
C THR A 692 23.05 10.00 -2.51
N LEU A 693 24.17 10.70 -2.69
CA LEU A 693 25.49 10.09 -2.84
C LEU A 693 26.07 9.82 -1.45
N ILE A 694 26.51 8.60 -1.18
CA ILE A 694 27.03 8.21 0.13
C ILE A 694 28.40 7.53 0.05
N THR A 695 29.32 7.86 0.97
CA THR A 695 30.61 7.18 1.13
C THR A 695 31.09 7.24 2.58
N CYS A 696 32.05 6.40 2.96
CA CYS A 696 32.73 6.42 4.26
C CYS A 696 33.54 7.70 4.47
N GLU A 697 33.58 8.19 5.71
CA GLU A 697 34.48 9.27 6.12
C GLU A 697 34.97 9.08 7.56
N THR A 698 36.20 9.52 7.82
CA THR A 698 36.89 9.44 9.12
C THR A 698 37.19 8.01 9.53
N PHE A 699 38.31 7.50 9.03
CA PHE A 699 38.84 6.19 9.43
C PHE A 699 39.50 6.27 10.80
N ASP A 700 39.09 5.41 11.72
CA ASP A 700 39.74 5.23 13.02
C ASP A 700 40.66 4.01 12.99
N ALA A 701 41.97 4.24 13.04
CA ALA A 701 42.97 3.18 13.00
C ALA A 701 42.95 2.26 14.24
N ALA A 702 42.34 2.71 15.35
CA ALA A 702 42.25 1.90 16.57
C ALA A 702 41.15 0.83 16.47
N SER A 703 39.98 1.17 15.94
CA SER A 703 38.88 0.24 15.71
C SER A 703 38.95 -0.49 14.37
N GLY A 704 39.66 0.08 13.38
CA GLY A 704 39.68 -0.44 12.01
C GLY A 704 38.46 -0.05 11.18
N GLU A 705 37.63 0.88 11.67
CA GLU A 705 36.33 1.22 11.10
C GLU A 705 36.22 2.69 10.70
N TYR A 706 35.25 3.00 9.84
CA TYR A 706 34.88 4.38 9.51
C TYR A 706 33.77 4.88 10.43
N LEU A 707 34.07 5.93 11.20
CA LEU A 707 33.16 6.47 12.22
C LEU A 707 31.91 7.15 11.63
N TYR A 708 32.00 7.65 10.40
CA TYR A 708 30.92 8.39 9.76
C TYR A 708 30.71 8.00 8.30
N ARG A 709 29.57 8.44 7.75
CA ARG A 709 29.30 8.49 6.32
C ARG A 709 29.14 9.93 5.88
N ARG A 710 29.69 10.25 4.72
CA ARG A 710 29.46 11.49 3.96
C ARG A 710 28.21 11.29 3.11
N ALA A 711 27.16 12.08 3.34
CA ALA A 711 25.95 12.05 2.54
C ALA A 711 25.75 13.39 1.81
N VAL A 712 25.69 13.34 0.47
CA VAL A 712 25.42 14.49 -0.39
C VAL A 712 24.05 14.31 -1.03
N GLY A 713 23.08 15.11 -0.60
CA GLY A 713 21.72 15.09 -1.14
C GLY A 713 21.55 16.10 -2.26
N ALA A 714 20.98 15.66 -3.38
CA ALA A 714 20.72 16.48 -4.56
C ALA A 714 19.29 16.24 -5.09
N VAL A 715 18.75 17.24 -5.78
CA VAL A 715 17.39 17.20 -6.34
C VAL A 715 17.46 17.35 -7.86
N LEU A 716 16.57 16.68 -8.58
CA LEU A 716 16.47 16.79 -10.02
C LEU A 716 16.08 18.22 -10.40
N VAL A 717 16.81 18.83 -11.35
CA VAL A 717 16.56 20.20 -11.83
C VAL A 717 16.20 20.26 -13.31
N SER A 718 16.60 19.27 -14.12
CA SER A 718 16.19 19.17 -15.53
C SER A 718 16.44 17.77 -16.10
N VAL A 719 15.73 17.44 -17.17
CA VAL A 719 15.96 16.24 -17.98
C VAL A 719 16.19 16.69 -19.43
N SER A 720 17.22 16.18 -20.08
CA SER A 720 17.53 16.44 -21.50
C SER A 720 17.57 15.13 -22.29
N GLN A 721 17.16 15.19 -23.55
CA GLN A 721 17.31 14.11 -24.54
C GLN A 721 18.63 14.21 -25.28
#